data_AF-A0A813LSU9-F1
#
_entry.id   AF-A0A813LSU9-F1
#
_cell.length_a   1.000
_cell.length_b   1.000
_cell.length_c   1.000
_cell.angle_alpha   90.00
_cell.angle_beta   90.00
_cell.angle_gamma   90.00
#
_symmetry.space_group_name_H-M   'P 1'
#
loop_
_entity.id
_entity.type
_entity.pdbx_description
1 polymer ?
#
loop_
_entity_poly.entity_id
_entity_poly.type
_entity_poly.pdbx_seq_one_letter_code
_entity_poly.pdbx_strand_id
1 'polypeptide(L)'
;MQVKSAREGETVLGFAESAEQCVLAPALANGSLVTWGNADTGGNSSAVAPLLTEGVVQVCGNNHAFAAIKANGSVVTWGDGNYGGNSSEVAPLLTEGVVQVCGTNFAFAAMKANGSVANGSVVTWGRAGHGGNSSAVAPLLTEGVVQVCGTNFAFAAIKANGSVANGSVVTWGRADHGGNSSAVAALLTEGVVQVCGNTVAFAAIKANGSVVTWCTGSHGGNSFAVAPLLTEGVVQVCGNNNAFAAIKANGSVVTWGRADHGGNSSAVAPLLTEGVVQVCGNQNAFAAIKSNGIVVTWGDGNCGGNSSAVAPLLTEGVVQVCGNNNAFAAIKANGSVVTWGRADHGGNSSAVAALLTENMCSAFVGDLLQVEPAVGGFDIIHGHDWLVGPAVAQLQSRGKRVIFTMHSTETGRCGNVAYGGQSARIRAIEGHACHAAERVIAVSGVLKDEVCSHYSVHGAKVEVIYNGIHAEQIAKMEWEDEWTGNTKKDKGFDVMDPMFLFVGRLAVQKGPDLLLEAIPMILSSRGNAKFVIVGDGHMKAALEARAAQLGISHAVHFAGSVKSGSAHLKALFKSCDAVVVPSRNEPFGIVVLEAWAAGKPVVATTCGGPRDFVKPDREGYLVDPNPSSIAWGICKICENFEHSRWMGSVAKAKALEEFNWDFIARQTEQVYYEQLCLHGAPRCRTKGPGAGAPLAASLLGPCRDAMGVLDQNHLVQRGLCILKQTRLLAASLGCDATLTWMGNEFGQIDSVDMPRAANGFNKEQALVAYALADDKGLKHKHLEMFELCLNRTGAALQWLKGAKHTVIVADEEAKVLAYARGGCIFVMNFHPSTCHEAYRLDLPKGLDVMRELSIFFDTEDPRFGGAASAPLLMPAGKVNSGLLQLRLPPRCGLVLGPATAAAALSADRLLQCGTADALINGA
;
A
#
# COMPACT_ATOMS: atom_id res chain seq x y z
N MET A 1 -20.81 -30.42 -11.94
CA MET A 1 -19.95 -29.24 -12.13
C MET A 1 -18.54 -29.73 -12.40
N GLN A 2 -18.00 -29.56 -13.63
CA GLN A 2 -16.60 -29.93 -13.93
C GLN A 2 -15.69 -28.83 -13.35
N VAL A 3 -14.76 -29.20 -12.47
CA VAL A 3 -13.77 -28.29 -11.90
C VAL A 3 -12.65 -28.09 -12.94
N LYS A 4 -12.44 -26.85 -13.41
CA LYS A 4 -11.21 -26.48 -14.14
C LYS A 4 -10.06 -26.46 -13.14
N SER A 5 -8.92 -27.06 -13.50
CA SER A 5 -7.70 -27.11 -12.70
C SER A 5 -7.30 -25.72 -12.18
N ALA A 6 -7.33 -25.54 -10.85
CA ALA A 6 -6.78 -24.36 -10.20
C ALA A 6 -5.23 -24.49 -10.11
N ARG A 7 -4.53 -23.35 -10.22
CA ARG A 7 -3.08 -23.26 -9.97
C ARG A 7 -2.81 -23.41 -8.46
N GLU A 8 -1.63 -23.93 -8.12
CA GLU A 8 -1.20 -24.18 -6.73
C GLU A 8 -1.42 -22.95 -5.83
N GLY A 9 -2.22 -23.11 -4.76
CA GLY A 9 -2.39 -22.10 -3.70
C GLY A 9 -3.80 -21.84 -3.18
N GLU A 10 -4.86 -22.40 -3.77
CA GLU A 10 -6.25 -22.19 -3.30
C GLU A 10 -6.71 -23.26 -2.29
N THR A 11 -7.36 -22.82 -1.21
CA THR A 11 -7.60 -23.63 0.01
C THR A 11 -8.62 -24.78 -0.14
N VAL A 12 -9.32 -24.92 -1.26
CA VAL A 12 -10.16 -26.09 -1.59
C VAL A 12 -10.18 -26.32 -3.11
N LEU A 13 -9.67 -27.47 -3.58
CA LEU A 13 -9.58 -27.92 -4.97
C LEU A 13 -10.94 -28.29 -5.61
N GLY A 14 -12.03 -28.42 -4.85
CA GLY A 14 -13.38 -28.64 -5.39
C GLY A 14 -14.40 -29.09 -4.34
N PHE A 15 -15.70 -28.89 -4.60
CA PHE A 15 -16.81 -29.39 -3.79
C PHE A 15 -17.66 -30.38 -4.60
N ALA A 16 -18.00 -31.51 -4.01
CA ALA A 16 -19.04 -32.41 -4.50
C ALA A 16 -20.19 -32.48 -3.48
N GLU A 17 -21.43 -32.31 -3.96
CA GLU A 17 -22.66 -32.44 -3.16
C GLU A 17 -23.48 -33.63 -3.66
N SER A 18 -24.14 -34.35 -2.75
CA SER A 18 -25.23 -35.26 -3.11
C SER A 18 -26.55 -34.49 -3.18
N ALA A 19 -27.35 -34.71 -4.23
CA ALA A 19 -28.52 -33.89 -4.55
C ALA A 19 -29.67 -33.95 -3.52
N GLU A 20 -29.61 -34.84 -2.52
CA GLU A 20 -30.73 -35.06 -1.60
C GLU A 20 -30.37 -35.01 -0.09
N GLN A 21 -29.10 -35.07 0.36
CA GLN A 21 -28.82 -35.33 1.80
C GLN A 21 -27.59 -34.66 2.45
N CYS A 22 -27.24 -33.42 2.09
CA CYS A 22 -26.24 -32.61 2.82
C CYS A 22 -24.88 -33.32 3.04
N VAL A 23 -24.38 -34.06 2.04
CA VAL A 23 -23.03 -34.64 2.07
C VAL A 23 -22.11 -33.77 1.25
N LEU A 24 -21.00 -33.34 1.86
CA LEU A 24 -20.01 -32.43 1.27
C LEU A 24 -18.61 -33.06 1.37
N ALA A 25 -17.86 -32.97 0.29
CA ALA A 25 -16.49 -33.47 0.21
C ALA A 25 -15.57 -32.43 -0.47
N PRO A 26 -14.81 -31.62 0.30
CA PRO A 26 -13.78 -30.74 -0.23
C PRO A 26 -12.40 -31.41 -0.32
N ALA A 27 -11.80 -31.39 -1.50
CA ALA A 27 -10.37 -31.65 -1.64
C ALA A 27 -9.59 -30.40 -1.18
N LEU A 28 -8.64 -30.53 -0.25
CA LEU A 28 -7.85 -29.44 0.31
C LEU A 28 -6.59 -29.17 -0.52
N ALA A 29 -5.97 -28.01 -0.38
CA ALA A 29 -4.76 -27.62 -1.12
C ALA A 29 -3.58 -28.61 -0.97
N ASN A 30 -3.52 -29.34 0.13
CA ASN A 30 -2.52 -30.39 0.39
C ASN A 30 -2.88 -31.74 -0.29
N GLY A 31 -3.92 -31.78 -1.11
CA GLY A 31 -4.41 -32.99 -1.77
C GLY A 31 -5.16 -33.96 -0.84
N SER A 32 -5.44 -33.59 0.40
CA SER A 32 -6.27 -34.40 1.31
C SER A 32 -7.76 -34.14 1.09
N LEU A 33 -8.63 -35.11 1.40
CA LEU A 33 -10.08 -34.99 1.28
C LEU A 33 -10.74 -35.13 2.66
N VAL A 34 -11.58 -34.16 3.01
CA VAL A 34 -12.44 -34.21 4.20
C VAL A 34 -13.86 -34.52 3.74
N THR A 35 -14.59 -35.34 4.48
CA THR A 35 -16.00 -35.65 4.18
C THR A 35 -16.84 -35.49 5.43
N TRP A 36 -18.07 -34.98 5.29
CA TRP A 36 -19.06 -34.99 6.36
C TRP A 36 -20.48 -35.10 5.80
N GLY A 37 -21.41 -35.56 6.63
CA GLY A 37 -22.81 -35.73 6.26
C GLY A 37 -23.35 -37.10 6.69
N ASN A 38 -24.45 -37.53 6.09
CA ASN A 38 -25.05 -38.84 6.39
C ASN A 38 -24.08 -39.99 6.08
N ALA A 39 -23.82 -40.84 7.08
CA ALA A 39 -22.91 -41.97 6.99
C ALA A 39 -23.31 -42.98 5.91
N ASP A 40 -24.61 -43.13 5.65
CA ASP A 40 -25.15 -44.12 4.71
C ASP A 40 -25.07 -43.65 3.24
N THR A 41 -24.81 -42.37 2.99
CA THR A 41 -24.78 -41.78 1.64
C THR A 41 -23.45 -41.09 1.30
N GLY A 42 -22.37 -41.51 1.96
CA GLY A 42 -21.00 -41.07 1.66
C GLY A 42 -20.42 -40.00 2.58
N GLY A 43 -21.15 -39.59 3.62
CA GLY A 43 -20.66 -38.67 4.66
C GLY A 43 -19.64 -39.29 5.62
N ASN A 44 -19.58 -40.63 5.70
CA ASN A 44 -18.55 -41.35 6.41
C ASN A 44 -17.54 -41.98 5.44
N SER A 45 -16.36 -41.37 5.31
CA SER A 45 -15.25 -41.92 4.52
C SER A 45 -14.24 -42.71 5.37
N SER A 46 -14.52 -43.01 6.65
CA SER A 46 -13.55 -43.63 7.57
C SER A 46 -12.94 -44.94 7.04
N ALA A 47 -13.71 -45.71 6.27
CA ALA A 47 -13.24 -46.95 5.64
C ALA A 47 -12.16 -46.73 4.57
N VAL A 48 -12.11 -45.55 3.95
CA VAL A 48 -11.15 -45.17 2.90
C VAL A 48 -10.28 -43.97 3.30
N ALA A 49 -10.43 -43.44 4.51
CA ALA A 49 -9.73 -42.26 5.00
C ALA A 49 -8.20 -42.33 4.81
N PRO A 50 -7.51 -43.47 5.03
CA PRO A 50 -6.08 -43.57 4.77
C PRO A 50 -5.70 -43.27 3.30
N LEU A 51 -6.58 -43.59 2.35
CA LEU A 51 -6.35 -43.39 0.91
C LEU A 51 -6.64 -41.96 0.45
N LEU A 52 -7.29 -41.17 1.29
CA LEU A 52 -7.77 -39.81 1.03
C LEU A 52 -6.92 -38.73 1.71
N THR A 53 -5.79 -39.10 2.32
CA THR A 53 -4.92 -38.19 3.09
C THR A 53 -4.03 -37.29 2.22
N GLU A 54 -3.84 -37.63 0.95
CA GLU A 54 -3.03 -36.85 0.00
C GLU A 54 -3.34 -37.23 -1.46
N GLY A 55 -2.98 -36.33 -2.37
CA GLY A 55 -2.97 -36.56 -3.82
C GLY A 55 -4.35 -36.65 -4.48
N VAL A 56 -5.44 -36.22 -3.86
CA VAL A 56 -6.77 -36.11 -4.50
C VAL A 56 -6.82 -34.87 -5.40
N VAL A 57 -7.19 -35.05 -6.67
CA VAL A 57 -7.24 -33.96 -7.67
C VAL A 57 -8.65 -33.65 -8.16
N GLN A 58 -9.58 -34.59 -8.07
CA GLN A 58 -10.99 -34.38 -8.42
C GLN A 58 -11.89 -35.27 -7.56
N VAL A 59 -13.06 -34.77 -7.17
CA VAL A 59 -14.11 -35.55 -6.52
C VAL A 59 -15.40 -35.43 -7.31
N CYS A 60 -16.09 -36.56 -7.51
CA CYS A 60 -17.40 -36.63 -8.13
C CYS A 60 -18.35 -37.35 -7.19
N GLY A 61 -19.51 -36.75 -6.93
CA GLY A 61 -20.57 -37.34 -6.09
C GLY A 61 -21.78 -37.76 -6.91
N ASN A 62 -22.54 -38.70 -6.37
CA ASN A 62 -23.92 -38.96 -6.76
C ASN A 62 -24.84 -38.87 -5.53
N ASN A 63 -26.08 -39.36 -5.60
CA ASN A 63 -27.03 -39.22 -4.50
C ASN A 63 -26.63 -40.02 -3.23
N HIS A 64 -25.80 -41.06 -3.36
CA HIS A 64 -25.51 -42.02 -2.29
C HIS A 64 -24.03 -42.41 -2.15
N ALA A 65 -23.15 -41.99 -3.06
CA ALA A 65 -21.76 -42.40 -3.13
C ALA A 65 -20.88 -41.33 -3.77
N PHE A 66 -19.57 -41.50 -3.60
CA PHE A 66 -18.54 -40.61 -4.13
C PHE A 66 -17.40 -41.41 -4.78
N ALA A 67 -16.72 -40.74 -5.70
CA ALA A 67 -15.51 -41.22 -6.37
C ALA A 67 -14.49 -40.07 -6.45
N ALA A 68 -13.28 -40.30 -5.96
CA ALA A 68 -12.16 -39.35 -5.99
C ALA A 68 -11.06 -39.85 -6.92
N ILE A 69 -10.60 -39.00 -7.85
CA ILE A 69 -9.43 -39.23 -8.69
C ILE A 69 -8.20 -38.74 -7.94
N LYS A 70 -7.16 -39.56 -7.89
CA LYS A 70 -5.84 -39.18 -7.37
C LYS A 70 -4.91 -38.70 -8.49
N ALA A 71 -3.86 -37.97 -8.14
CA ALA A 71 -2.87 -37.41 -9.07
C ALA A 71 -2.16 -38.48 -9.93
N ASN A 72 -2.06 -39.71 -9.43
CA ASN A 72 -1.54 -40.86 -10.18
C ASN A 72 -2.59 -41.51 -11.12
N GLY A 73 -3.78 -40.93 -11.24
CA GLY A 73 -4.88 -41.45 -12.05
C GLY A 73 -5.62 -42.65 -11.45
N SER A 74 -5.41 -42.98 -10.17
CA SER A 74 -6.20 -43.99 -9.45
C SER A 74 -7.51 -43.40 -8.94
N VAL A 75 -8.54 -44.24 -8.71
CA VAL A 75 -9.84 -43.81 -8.18
C VAL A 75 -10.15 -44.48 -6.85
N VAL A 76 -10.57 -43.69 -5.87
CA VAL A 76 -11.06 -44.15 -4.56
C VAL A 76 -12.57 -43.90 -4.48
N THR A 77 -13.37 -44.92 -4.14
CA THR A 77 -14.83 -44.80 -4.02
C THR A 77 -15.30 -45.09 -2.60
N TRP A 78 -16.36 -44.43 -2.16
CA TRP A 78 -17.01 -44.70 -0.87
C TRP A 78 -18.49 -44.29 -0.87
N GLY A 79 -19.21 -44.65 0.19
CA GLY A 79 -20.67 -44.51 0.31
C GLY A 79 -21.40 -45.83 0.06
N ASP A 80 -22.67 -45.77 -0.31
CA ASP A 80 -23.49 -46.96 -0.48
C ASP A 80 -22.98 -47.82 -1.65
N GLY A 81 -22.72 -49.10 -1.36
CA GLY A 81 -22.21 -50.08 -2.30
C GLY A 81 -23.10 -50.27 -3.53
N ASN A 82 -24.43 -50.21 -3.37
CA ASN A 82 -25.39 -50.42 -4.46
C ASN A 82 -25.45 -49.26 -5.48
N TYR A 83 -24.91 -48.10 -5.09
CA TYR A 83 -24.96 -46.87 -5.87
C TYR A 83 -23.56 -46.39 -6.27
N GLY A 84 -22.56 -47.28 -6.24
CA GLY A 84 -21.21 -47.01 -6.74
C GLY A 84 -20.16 -46.68 -5.67
N GLY A 85 -20.50 -46.76 -4.38
CA GLY A 85 -19.53 -46.67 -3.29
C GLY A 85 -18.59 -47.87 -3.25
N ASN A 86 -19.06 -49.04 -3.72
CA ASN A 86 -18.25 -50.23 -3.93
C ASN A 86 -17.86 -50.34 -5.41
N SER A 87 -16.57 -50.18 -5.71
CA SER A 87 -15.99 -50.35 -7.04
C SER A 87 -15.18 -51.65 -7.18
N SER A 88 -15.27 -52.59 -6.24
CA SER A 88 -14.42 -53.80 -6.20
C SER A 88 -14.43 -54.62 -7.48
N GLU A 89 -15.57 -54.69 -8.19
CA GLU A 89 -15.70 -55.41 -9.46
C GLU A 89 -14.87 -54.79 -10.60
N VAL A 90 -14.63 -53.47 -10.53
CA VAL A 90 -13.87 -52.71 -11.53
C VAL A 90 -12.55 -52.16 -10.97
N ALA A 91 -12.21 -52.44 -9.72
CA ALA A 91 -11.04 -51.91 -9.02
C ALA A 91 -9.72 -52.13 -9.79
N PRO A 92 -9.46 -53.30 -10.44
CA PRO A 92 -8.25 -53.48 -11.24
C PRO A 92 -8.14 -52.52 -12.44
N LEU A 93 -9.26 -51.95 -12.89
CA LEU A 93 -9.30 -51.00 -13.99
C LEU A 93 -9.15 -49.55 -13.53
N LEU A 94 -9.26 -49.29 -12.23
CA LEU A 94 -9.25 -47.96 -11.61
C LEU A 94 -7.94 -47.64 -10.86
N THR A 95 -6.88 -48.43 -11.06
CA THR A 95 -5.60 -48.30 -10.36
C THR A 95 -4.70 -47.19 -10.92
N GLU A 96 -4.90 -46.78 -12.17
CA GLU A 96 -4.13 -45.71 -12.84
C GLU A 96 -4.82 -45.24 -14.13
N GLY A 97 -4.39 -44.08 -14.63
CA GLY A 97 -4.75 -43.57 -15.95
C GLY A 97 -6.16 -42.98 -16.07
N VAL A 98 -6.95 -42.90 -14.99
CA VAL A 98 -8.25 -42.22 -15.01
C VAL A 98 -8.04 -40.69 -15.06
N VAL A 99 -8.67 -40.04 -16.04
CA VAL A 99 -8.57 -38.59 -16.28
C VAL A 99 -9.88 -37.84 -16.06
N GLN A 100 -11.00 -38.55 -16.02
CA GLN A 100 -12.32 -37.97 -15.77
C GLN A 100 -13.21 -38.99 -15.07
N VAL A 101 -14.00 -38.57 -14.09
CA VAL A 101 -15.12 -39.33 -13.51
C VAL A 101 -16.39 -38.49 -13.59
N CYS A 102 -17.48 -39.10 -14.05
CA CYS A 102 -18.82 -38.51 -14.11
C CYS A 102 -19.81 -39.41 -13.36
N GLY A 103 -20.75 -38.80 -12.64
CA GLY A 103 -21.83 -39.49 -11.94
C GLY A 103 -23.18 -39.28 -12.63
N THR A 104 -24.02 -40.32 -12.60
CA THR A 104 -25.48 -40.15 -12.56
C THR A 104 -25.91 -40.10 -11.10
N ASN A 105 -27.20 -40.05 -10.76
CA ASN A 105 -27.68 -40.13 -9.38
C ASN A 105 -27.26 -41.44 -8.67
N PHE A 106 -27.00 -42.53 -9.41
CA PHE A 106 -26.86 -43.88 -8.86
C PHE A 106 -25.69 -44.70 -9.44
N ALA A 107 -24.90 -44.13 -10.34
CA ALA A 107 -23.81 -44.82 -11.02
C ALA A 107 -22.67 -43.85 -11.37
N PHE A 108 -21.52 -44.40 -11.73
CA PHE A 108 -20.35 -43.65 -12.19
C PHE A 108 -19.81 -44.20 -13.51
N ALA A 109 -19.16 -43.31 -14.26
CA ALA A 109 -18.37 -43.62 -15.44
C ALA A 109 -17.02 -42.90 -15.36
N ALA A 110 -15.93 -43.67 -15.42
CA ALA A 110 -14.55 -43.19 -15.45
C ALA A 110 -13.97 -43.31 -16.86
N MET A 111 -13.40 -42.23 -17.39
CA MET A 111 -12.64 -42.23 -18.63
C MET A 111 -11.15 -42.36 -18.31
N LYS A 112 -10.49 -43.33 -18.95
CA LYS A 112 -9.05 -43.57 -18.82
C LYS A 112 -8.31 -43.05 -20.05
N ALA A 113 -7.18 -42.37 -19.88
CA ALA A 113 -6.28 -42.05 -21.00
C ALA A 113 -5.45 -43.28 -21.39
N ASN A 114 -5.25 -43.49 -22.70
CA ASN A 114 -4.36 -44.53 -23.21
C ASN A 114 -3.02 -43.90 -23.63
N GLY A 115 -2.04 -43.92 -22.73
CA GLY A 115 -0.72 -43.33 -22.98
C GLY A 115 -0.76 -41.80 -23.13
N SER A 116 0.04 -41.24 -24.04
CA SER A 116 0.15 -39.79 -24.28
C SER A 116 -0.96 -39.22 -25.19
N VAL A 117 -1.98 -40.00 -25.55
CA VAL A 117 -3.04 -39.59 -26.47
C VAL A 117 -4.36 -39.40 -25.69
N ALA A 118 -5.06 -38.30 -25.98
CA ALA A 118 -6.28 -37.85 -25.29
C ALA A 118 -7.54 -38.70 -25.56
N ASN A 119 -7.39 -39.93 -26.07
CA ASN A 119 -8.48 -40.81 -26.43
C ASN A 119 -8.41 -42.13 -25.63
N GLY A 120 -9.53 -42.47 -25.00
CA GLY A 120 -9.53 -43.33 -23.83
C GLY A 120 -10.56 -44.44 -23.82
N SER A 121 -10.46 -45.34 -22.83
CA SER A 121 -11.50 -46.33 -22.52
C SER A 121 -12.44 -45.83 -21.43
N VAL A 122 -13.68 -46.32 -21.35
CA VAL A 122 -14.62 -46.00 -20.26
C VAL A 122 -14.90 -47.21 -19.39
N VAL A 123 -14.86 -47.01 -18.08
CA VAL A 123 -15.19 -47.99 -17.05
C VAL A 123 -16.42 -47.49 -16.30
N THR A 124 -17.46 -48.32 -16.15
CA THR A 124 -18.71 -47.94 -15.45
C THR A 124 -18.99 -48.85 -14.26
N TRP A 125 -19.57 -48.31 -13.19
CA TRP A 125 -20.01 -49.09 -12.03
C TRP A 125 -21.17 -48.42 -11.28
N GLY A 126 -21.75 -49.13 -10.31
CA GLY A 126 -22.94 -48.70 -9.58
C GLY A 126 -24.22 -49.32 -10.16
N ARG A 127 -25.37 -48.68 -9.95
CA ARG A 127 -26.67 -49.30 -10.26
C ARG A 127 -26.84 -49.54 -11.77
N ALA A 128 -26.96 -50.81 -12.15
CA ALA A 128 -26.98 -51.27 -13.54
C ALA A 128 -27.96 -50.48 -14.45
N GLY A 129 -29.22 -50.34 -14.04
CA GLY A 129 -30.26 -49.65 -14.82
C GLY A 129 -30.14 -48.12 -14.91
N HIS A 130 -29.14 -47.53 -14.26
CA HIS A 130 -28.95 -46.06 -14.17
C HIS A 130 -27.56 -45.64 -14.67
N GLY A 131 -26.98 -46.44 -15.56
CA GLY A 131 -25.69 -46.17 -16.21
C GLY A 131 -24.52 -47.02 -15.72
N GLY A 132 -24.69 -47.80 -14.66
CA GLY A 132 -23.63 -48.66 -14.11
C GLY A 132 -23.28 -49.86 -15.00
N ASN A 133 -24.23 -50.33 -15.82
CA ASN A 133 -24.01 -51.38 -16.80
C ASN A 133 -23.91 -50.79 -18.22
N SER A 134 -22.72 -50.85 -18.81
CA SER A 134 -22.44 -50.43 -20.19
C SER A 134 -22.23 -51.60 -21.15
N SER A 135 -22.52 -52.85 -20.77
CA SER A 135 -22.18 -54.05 -21.55
C SER A 135 -22.76 -54.04 -22.98
N ALA A 136 -23.94 -53.46 -23.17
CA ALA A 136 -24.57 -53.32 -24.49
C ALA A 136 -23.80 -52.41 -25.46
N VAL A 137 -22.96 -51.51 -24.94
CA VAL A 137 -22.16 -50.55 -25.70
C VAL A 137 -20.65 -50.70 -25.45
N ALA A 138 -20.24 -51.69 -24.64
CA ALA A 138 -18.85 -51.88 -24.21
C ALA A 138 -17.84 -51.94 -25.38
N PRO A 139 -18.10 -52.60 -26.53
CA PRO A 139 -17.18 -52.59 -27.67
C PRO A 139 -16.92 -51.20 -28.26
N LEU A 140 -17.79 -50.23 -28.01
CA LEU A 140 -17.65 -48.85 -28.47
C LEU A 140 -16.90 -47.97 -27.47
N LEU A 141 -16.66 -48.46 -26.25
CA LEU A 141 -16.07 -47.72 -25.14
C LEU A 141 -14.66 -48.22 -24.76
N THR A 142 -14.09 -49.17 -25.50
CA THR A 142 -12.75 -49.73 -25.22
C THR A 142 -11.60 -48.79 -25.58
N GLU A 143 -11.82 -47.87 -26.51
CA GLU A 143 -10.84 -46.87 -26.95
C GLU A 143 -11.53 -45.71 -27.66
N GLY A 144 -10.79 -44.63 -27.88
CA GLY A 144 -11.26 -43.52 -28.71
C GLY A 144 -12.16 -42.52 -27.98
N VAL A 145 -12.52 -42.74 -26.72
CA VAL A 145 -13.43 -41.85 -25.98
C VAL A 145 -12.70 -40.58 -25.52
N VAL A 146 -13.26 -39.41 -25.82
CA VAL A 146 -12.65 -38.11 -25.52
C VAL A 146 -13.45 -37.29 -24.51
N GLN A 147 -14.72 -37.63 -24.28
CA GLN A 147 -15.57 -37.00 -23.27
C GLN A 147 -16.63 -37.99 -22.79
N VAL A 148 -16.93 -37.99 -21.49
CA VAL A 148 -18.13 -38.63 -20.91
C VAL A 148 -18.95 -37.60 -20.16
N CYS A 149 -20.28 -37.63 -20.31
CA CYS A 149 -21.23 -36.75 -19.62
C CYS A 149 -22.45 -37.57 -19.14
N GLY A 150 -23.07 -37.16 -18.03
CA GLY A 150 -24.22 -37.83 -17.44
C GLY A 150 -25.46 -36.94 -17.32
N THR A 151 -26.62 -37.57 -17.35
CA THR A 151 -27.89 -37.05 -16.79
C THR A 151 -28.15 -37.72 -15.44
N ASN A 152 -29.32 -37.54 -14.83
CA ASN A 152 -29.63 -38.22 -13.58
C ASN A 152 -29.52 -39.73 -13.66
N PHE A 153 -29.79 -40.37 -14.81
CA PHE A 153 -29.86 -41.84 -14.91
C PHE A 153 -29.26 -42.43 -16.21
N ALA A 154 -28.59 -41.61 -17.04
CA ALA A 154 -27.96 -42.08 -18.27
C ALA A 154 -26.62 -41.37 -18.51
N PHE A 155 -25.82 -41.94 -19.41
CA PHE A 155 -24.55 -41.38 -19.86
C PHE A 155 -24.52 -41.23 -21.38
N ALA A 156 -23.71 -40.29 -21.84
CA ALA A 156 -23.32 -40.09 -23.22
C ALA A 156 -21.80 -39.90 -23.31
N ALA A 157 -21.16 -40.54 -24.27
CA ALA A 157 -19.73 -40.44 -24.52
C ALA A 157 -19.45 -40.04 -25.97
N ILE A 158 -18.43 -39.21 -26.18
CA ILE A 158 -17.92 -38.88 -27.52
C ILE A 158 -16.77 -39.83 -27.84
N LYS A 159 -16.90 -40.58 -28.94
CA LYS A 159 -15.85 -41.44 -29.49
C LYS A 159 -15.24 -40.81 -30.73
N ALA A 160 -13.96 -40.49 -30.71
CA ALA A 160 -13.21 -39.95 -31.84
C ALA A 160 -13.03 -40.99 -32.95
N ASN A 161 -13.31 -40.61 -34.20
CA ASN A 161 -13.15 -41.47 -35.37
C ASN A 161 -11.83 -41.15 -36.09
N GLY A 162 -10.69 -41.42 -35.46
CA GLY A 162 -9.33 -41.25 -36.04
C GLY A 162 -8.78 -39.81 -36.07
N SER A 163 -9.62 -38.79 -35.92
CA SER A 163 -9.25 -37.39 -35.65
C SER A 163 -10.06 -36.85 -34.47
N VAL A 164 -9.43 -36.06 -33.60
CA VAL A 164 -10.05 -35.49 -32.40
C VAL A 164 -11.19 -34.49 -32.73
N ALA A 165 -11.29 -34.06 -33.99
CA ALA A 165 -12.24 -33.04 -34.43
C ALA A 165 -13.66 -33.57 -34.75
N ASN A 166 -13.83 -34.89 -34.99
CA ASN A 166 -15.09 -35.46 -35.50
C ASN A 166 -15.50 -36.73 -34.75
N GLY A 167 -16.12 -36.57 -33.57
CA GLY A 167 -16.58 -37.69 -32.76
C GLY A 167 -18.00 -38.18 -33.08
N SER A 168 -18.27 -39.45 -32.81
CA SER A 168 -19.61 -40.05 -32.73
C SER A 168 -20.09 -40.08 -31.27
N VAL A 169 -21.41 -40.13 -31.02
CA VAL A 169 -21.94 -40.22 -29.65
C VAL A 169 -22.47 -41.62 -29.36
N VAL A 170 -22.06 -42.16 -28.21
CA VAL A 170 -22.53 -43.43 -27.65
C VAL A 170 -23.32 -43.13 -26.38
N THR A 171 -24.55 -43.62 -26.26
CA THR A 171 -25.40 -43.42 -25.08
C THR A 171 -25.78 -44.74 -24.40
N TRP A 172 -25.90 -44.74 -23.08
CA TRP A 172 -26.39 -45.89 -22.32
C TRP A 172 -27.05 -45.46 -21.00
N GLY A 173 -27.72 -46.40 -20.32
CA GLY A 173 -28.51 -46.14 -19.12
C GLY A 173 -30.00 -46.02 -19.42
N ARG A 174 -30.75 -45.29 -18.59
CA ARG A 174 -32.22 -45.26 -18.66
C ARG A 174 -32.70 -44.50 -19.91
N ALA A 175 -33.56 -45.13 -20.70
CA ALA A 175 -33.99 -44.61 -22.00
C ALA A 175 -34.72 -43.26 -21.91
N ASP A 176 -35.58 -43.08 -20.91
CA ASP A 176 -36.35 -41.85 -20.60
C ASP A 176 -35.50 -40.73 -19.96
N HIS A 177 -34.20 -40.95 -19.78
CA HIS A 177 -33.23 -39.97 -19.26
C HIS A 177 -32.07 -39.75 -20.23
N GLY A 178 -32.24 -40.09 -21.51
CA GLY A 178 -31.26 -39.82 -22.57
C GLY A 178 -30.37 -41.00 -22.95
N GLY A 179 -30.54 -42.16 -22.31
CA GLY A 179 -29.81 -43.39 -22.66
C GLY A 179 -30.15 -43.95 -24.04
N ASN A 180 -31.29 -43.54 -24.61
CA ASN A 180 -31.70 -43.87 -25.97
C ASN A 180 -31.62 -42.63 -26.89
N SER A 181 -30.65 -42.63 -27.80
CA SER A 181 -30.45 -41.59 -28.81
C SER A 181 -30.97 -41.99 -30.21
N SER A 182 -31.70 -43.11 -30.35
CA SER A 182 -32.07 -43.67 -31.66
C SER A 182 -32.83 -42.70 -32.57
N ALA A 183 -33.67 -41.83 -32.00
CA ALA A 183 -34.43 -40.81 -32.72
C ALA A 183 -33.53 -39.76 -33.41
N VAL A 184 -32.29 -39.58 -32.94
CA VAL A 184 -31.32 -38.61 -33.47
C VAL A 184 -30.00 -39.27 -33.88
N ALA A 185 -29.93 -40.61 -33.91
CA ALA A 185 -28.68 -41.35 -34.11
C ALA A 185 -27.95 -40.96 -35.40
N ALA A 186 -28.70 -40.73 -36.49
CA ALA A 186 -28.14 -40.30 -37.78
C ALA A 186 -27.43 -38.93 -37.72
N LEU A 187 -27.77 -38.09 -36.75
CA LEU A 187 -27.15 -36.77 -36.57
C LEU A 187 -25.91 -36.83 -35.66
N LEU A 188 -25.73 -37.93 -34.93
CA LEU A 188 -24.69 -38.14 -33.92
C LEU A 188 -23.59 -39.13 -34.36
N THR A 189 -23.59 -39.57 -35.62
CA THR A 189 -22.61 -40.50 -36.18
C THR A 189 -21.22 -39.89 -36.37
N GLU A 190 -21.13 -38.57 -36.54
CA GLU A 190 -19.87 -37.86 -36.73
C GLU A 190 -19.99 -36.36 -36.42
N GLY A 191 -18.82 -35.72 -36.27
CA GLY A 191 -18.71 -34.28 -36.16
C GLY A 191 -19.16 -33.71 -34.81
N VAL A 192 -19.37 -34.53 -33.78
CA VAL A 192 -19.69 -34.05 -32.43
C VAL A 192 -18.40 -33.70 -31.69
N VAL A 193 -18.37 -32.52 -31.09
CA VAL A 193 -17.21 -31.97 -30.37
C VAL A 193 -17.46 -31.79 -28.88
N GLN A 194 -18.72 -31.69 -28.47
CA GLN A 194 -19.10 -31.56 -27.06
C GLN A 194 -20.49 -32.16 -26.81
N VAL A 195 -20.68 -32.85 -25.69
CA VAL A 195 -21.98 -33.28 -25.18
C VAL A 195 -22.20 -32.74 -23.77
N CYS A 196 -23.39 -32.22 -23.51
CA CYS A 196 -23.81 -31.70 -22.21
C CYS A 196 -25.16 -32.33 -21.81
N GLY A 197 -25.29 -32.73 -20.55
CA GLY A 197 -26.51 -33.26 -19.97
C GLY A 197 -27.16 -32.27 -19.00
N ASN A 198 -28.47 -32.39 -18.83
CA ASN A 198 -29.18 -31.92 -17.65
C ASN A 198 -29.78 -33.10 -16.87
N THR A 199 -30.81 -32.89 -16.06
CA THR A 199 -31.46 -33.96 -15.28
C THR A 199 -31.92 -35.14 -16.14
N VAL A 200 -32.43 -34.89 -17.36
CA VAL A 200 -33.15 -35.91 -18.16
C VAL A 200 -32.84 -35.88 -19.65
N ALA A 201 -32.18 -34.85 -20.16
CA ALA A 201 -31.94 -34.60 -21.58
C ALA A 201 -30.48 -34.27 -21.86
N PHE A 202 -30.08 -34.46 -23.12
CA PHE A 202 -28.75 -34.13 -23.60
C PHE A 202 -28.82 -33.15 -24.78
N ALA A 203 -27.73 -32.38 -24.93
CA ALA A 203 -27.45 -31.52 -26.06
C ALA A 203 -26.01 -31.78 -26.55
N ALA A 204 -25.85 -32.04 -27.84
CA ALA A 204 -24.56 -32.24 -28.50
C ALA A 204 -24.25 -31.08 -29.44
N ILE A 205 -23.05 -30.54 -29.38
CA ILE A 205 -22.53 -29.50 -30.28
C ILE A 205 -21.71 -30.19 -31.37
N LYS A 206 -22.00 -29.87 -32.63
CA LYS A 206 -21.22 -30.33 -33.78
C LYS A 206 -20.10 -29.35 -34.13
N ALA A 207 -19.10 -29.80 -34.87
CA ALA A 207 -17.94 -29.01 -35.29
C ALA A 207 -18.32 -27.79 -36.15
N ASN A 208 -19.45 -27.84 -36.86
CA ASN A 208 -20.03 -26.70 -37.59
C ASN A 208 -20.84 -25.75 -36.69
N GLY A 209 -20.88 -26.00 -35.38
CA GLY A 209 -21.64 -25.25 -34.40
C GLY A 209 -23.14 -25.50 -34.40
N SER A 210 -23.63 -26.59 -35.03
CA SER A 210 -25.03 -27.00 -34.91
C SER A 210 -25.29 -27.78 -33.61
N VAL A 211 -26.52 -27.74 -33.09
CA VAL A 211 -26.88 -28.44 -31.84
C VAL A 211 -27.92 -29.53 -32.10
N VAL A 212 -27.67 -30.72 -31.57
CA VAL A 212 -28.60 -31.86 -31.57
C VAL A 212 -29.03 -32.16 -30.14
N THR A 213 -30.34 -32.17 -29.88
CA THR A 213 -30.90 -32.46 -28.55
C THR A 213 -31.76 -33.72 -28.58
N TRP A 214 -31.83 -34.45 -27.47
CA TRP A 214 -32.72 -35.62 -27.38
C TRP A 214 -33.25 -35.86 -25.97
N CYS A 215 -34.20 -36.80 -25.87
CA CYS A 215 -34.98 -37.17 -24.69
C CYS A 215 -36.14 -36.20 -24.36
N THR A 216 -36.43 -35.98 -23.08
CA THR A 216 -37.65 -35.33 -22.59
C THR A 216 -37.79 -33.90 -23.11
N GLY A 217 -38.81 -33.69 -23.93
CA GLY A 217 -39.02 -32.41 -24.62
C GLY A 217 -39.18 -31.20 -23.70
N SER A 218 -39.97 -31.34 -22.63
CA SER A 218 -40.22 -30.28 -21.64
C SER A 218 -38.99 -29.86 -20.83
N HIS A 219 -37.92 -30.64 -20.90
CA HIS A 219 -36.67 -30.43 -20.18
C HIS A 219 -35.51 -30.14 -21.14
N GLY A 220 -35.80 -29.67 -22.36
CA GLY A 220 -34.77 -29.26 -23.32
C GLY A 220 -34.33 -30.34 -24.31
N GLY A 221 -34.91 -31.56 -24.25
CA GLY A 221 -34.73 -32.58 -25.29
C GLY A 221 -35.39 -32.23 -26.63
N ASN A 222 -36.31 -31.26 -26.63
CA ASN A 222 -36.96 -30.70 -27.80
C ASN A 222 -36.49 -29.24 -27.98
N SER A 223 -35.77 -28.98 -29.08
CA SER A 223 -35.31 -27.65 -29.48
C SER A 223 -36.05 -27.10 -30.70
N PHE A 224 -37.15 -27.70 -31.17
CA PHE A 224 -37.86 -27.32 -32.41
C PHE A 224 -38.20 -25.83 -32.46
N ALA A 225 -38.64 -25.23 -31.35
CA ALA A 225 -38.99 -23.81 -31.28
C ALA A 225 -37.80 -22.87 -31.54
N VAL A 226 -36.56 -23.33 -31.29
CA VAL A 226 -35.32 -22.56 -31.47
C VAL A 226 -34.38 -23.18 -32.50
N ALA A 227 -34.80 -24.24 -33.21
CA ALA A 227 -33.96 -24.99 -34.15
C ALA A 227 -33.32 -24.10 -35.23
N PRO A 228 -34.00 -23.09 -35.82
CA PRO A 228 -33.38 -22.18 -36.78
C PRO A 228 -32.20 -21.38 -36.22
N LEU A 229 -32.13 -21.19 -34.90
CA LEU A 229 -31.05 -20.45 -34.22
C LEU A 229 -29.88 -21.35 -33.83
N LEU A 230 -30.05 -22.67 -33.89
CA LEU A 230 -29.10 -23.71 -33.47
C LEU A 230 -28.49 -24.49 -34.65
N THR A 231 -28.64 -23.98 -35.89
CA THR A 231 -28.12 -24.64 -37.10
C THR A 231 -26.62 -24.47 -37.30
N GLU A 232 -26.02 -23.41 -36.74
CA GLU A 232 -24.59 -23.11 -36.83
C GLU A 232 -24.14 -22.11 -35.76
N GLY A 233 -22.83 -22.03 -35.56
CA GLY A 233 -22.18 -20.98 -34.78
C GLY A 233 -22.32 -21.11 -33.26
N VAL A 234 -22.91 -22.18 -32.73
CA VAL A 234 -22.87 -22.47 -31.28
C VAL A 234 -21.48 -22.97 -30.89
N VAL A 235 -20.90 -22.36 -29.85
CA VAL A 235 -19.56 -22.71 -29.36
C VAL A 235 -19.59 -23.36 -27.98
N GLN A 236 -20.67 -23.17 -27.23
CA GLN A 236 -20.83 -23.75 -25.90
C GLN A 236 -22.32 -23.95 -25.58
N VAL A 237 -22.64 -25.02 -24.85
CA VAL A 237 -23.97 -25.26 -24.26
C VAL A 237 -23.80 -25.48 -22.75
N CYS A 238 -24.67 -24.86 -21.97
CA CYS A 238 -24.77 -25.03 -20.53
C CYS A 238 -26.19 -25.50 -20.18
N GLY A 239 -26.31 -26.50 -19.31
CA GLY A 239 -27.60 -26.98 -18.79
C GLY A 239 -27.77 -26.60 -17.32
N ASN A 240 -29.01 -26.32 -16.93
CA ASN A 240 -29.48 -26.46 -15.54
C ASN A 240 -30.40 -27.69 -15.45
N ASN A 241 -31.16 -27.89 -14.36
CA ASN A 241 -31.96 -29.11 -14.22
C ASN A 241 -32.92 -29.37 -15.39
N ASN A 242 -33.56 -28.33 -15.95
CA ASN A 242 -34.69 -28.50 -16.87
C ASN A 242 -34.61 -27.65 -18.15
N ALA A 243 -33.51 -26.95 -18.37
CA ALA A 243 -33.32 -26.06 -19.51
C ALA A 243 -31.85 -26.02 -19.96
N PHE A 244 -31.63 -25.49 -21.16
CA PHE A 244 -30.32 -25.26 -21.75
C PHE A 244 -30.18 -23.81 -22.22
N ALA A 245 -28.94 -23.34 -22.20
CA ALA A 245 -28.52 -22.08 -22.79
C ALA A 245 -27.27 -22.31 -23.66
N ALA A 246 -27.34 -21.91 -24.93
CA ALA A 246 -26.25 -22.00 -25.89
C ALA A 246 -25.64 -20.63 -26.14
N ILE A 247 -24.31 -20.54 -26.14
CA ILE A 247 -23.55 -19.34 -26.52
C ILE A 247 -23.10 -19.53 -27.97
N LYS A 248 -23.37 -18.54 -28.82
CA LYS A 248 -22.88 -18.49 -30.19
C LYS A 248 -21.54 -17.76 -30.29
N ALA A 249 -20.79 -17.98 -31.36
CA ALA A 249 -19.47 -17.39 -31.60
C ALA A 249 -19.49 -15.85 -31.62
N ASN A 250 -20.64 -15.24 -31.98
CA ASN A 250 -20.85 -13.79 -31.92
C ASN A 250 -21.22 -13.27 -30.51
N GLY A 251 -21.25 -14.14 -29.50
CA GLY A 251 -21.64 -13.81 -28.13
C GLY A 251 -23.14 -13.67 -27.91
N SER A 252 -24.00 -14.10 -28.85
CA SER A 252 -25.45 -14.19 -28.61
C SER A 252 -25.81 -15.47 -27.83
N VAL A 253 -26.92 -15.44 -27.09
CA VAL A 253 -27.41 -16.59 -26.31
C VAL A 253 -28.77 -17.07 -26.80
N VAL A 254 -28.91 -18.39 -26.95
CA VAL A 254 -30.18 -19.06 -27.30
C VAL A 254 -30.57 -20.00 -26.16
N THR A 255 -31.80 -19.89 -25.64
CA THR A 255 -32.28 -20.71 -24.51
C THR A 255 -33.48 -21.56 -24.90
N TRP A 256 -33.60 -22.75 -24.32
CA TRP A 256 -34.77 -23.62 -24.52
C TRP A 256 -34.95 -24.61 -23.35
N GLY A 257 -36.09 -25.30 -23.32
CA GLY A 257 -36.51 -26.17 -22.22
C GLY A 257 -37.58 -25.52 -21.36
N ARG A 258 -37.63 -25.86 -20.07
CA ARG A 258 -38.70 -25.42 -19.18
C ARG A 258 -38.64 -23.91 -18.93
N ALA A 259 -39.75 -23.21 -19.18
CA ALA A 259 -39.78 -21.74 -19.24
C ALA A 259 -39.40 -21.06 -17.91
N ASP A 260 -39.94 -21.52 -16.78
CA ASP A 260 -39.66 -21.04 -15.43
C ASP A 260 -38.26 -21.41 -14.92
N HIS A 261 -37.58 -22.35 -15.58
CA HIS A 261 -36.18 -22.69 -15.29
C HIS A 261 -35.21 -21.99 -16.25
N GLY A 262 -35.61 -20.88 -16.87
CA GLY A 262 -34.75 -20.10 -17.77
C GLY A 262 -34.68 -20.61 -19.20
N GLY A 263 -35.54 -21.56 -19.59
CA GLY A 263 -35.77 -21.89 -21.00
C GLY A 263 -36.38 -20.71 -21.78
N ASN A 264 -37.09 -19.80 -21.09
CA ASN A 264 -37.55 -18.53 -21.64
C ASN A 264 -36.67 -17.37 -21.14
N SER A 265 -35.94 -16.74 -22.06
CA SER A 265 -35.09 -15.55 -21.81
C SER A 265 -35.67 -14.26 -22.40
N SER A 266 -36.93 -14.25 -22.85
CA SER A 266 -37.52 -13.11 -23.57
C SER A 266 -37.45 -11.78 -22.82
N ALA A 267 -37.58 -11.81 -21.49
CA ALA A 267 -37.48 -10.63 -20.63
C ALA A 267 -36.09 -9.95 -20.66
N VAL A 268 -35.04 -10.70 -21.00
CA VAL A 268 -33.65 -10.22 -21.05
C VAL A 268 -33.04 -10.36 -22.45
N ALA A 269 -33.81 -10.75 -23.46
CA ALA A 269 -33.35 -11.00 -24.81
C ALA A 269 -32.53 -9.84 -25.41
N PRO A 270 -32.90 -8.54 -25.23
CA PRO A 270 -32.09 -7.42 -25.74
C PRO A 270 -30.67 -7.36 -25.16
N LEU A 271 -30.43 -7.94 -23.99
CA LEU A 271 -29.12 -7.95 -23.33
C LEU A 271 -28.24 -9.13 -23.76
N LEU A 272 -28.84 -10.15 -24.39
CA LEU A 272 -28.24 -11.42 -24.78
C LEU A 272 -27.96 -11.52 -26.30
N THR A 273 -28.06 -10.43 -27.04
CA THR A 273 -27.87 -10.40 -28.50
C THR A 273 -26.41 -10.47 -28.94
N GLU A 274 -25.47 -10.10 -28.08
CA GLU A 274 -24.03 -10.09 -28.36
C GLU A 274 -23.21 -9.98 -27.08
N GLY A 275 -21.91 -10.28 -27.19
CA GLY A 275 -20.90 -10.00 -26.16
C GLY A 275 -20.94 -10.90 -24.94
N VAL A 276 -21.81 -11.92 -24.87
CA VAL A 276 -21.76 -12.94 -23.80
C VAL A 276 -20.56 -13.85 -24.01
N VAL A 277 -19.73 -13.98 -22.98
CA VAL A 277 -18.51 -14.81 -23.00
C VAL A 277 -18.63 -16.06 -22.13
N GLN A 278 -19.56 -16.07 -21.18
CA GLN A 278 -19.80 -17.21 -20.29
C GLN A 278 -21.27 -17.25 -19.85
N VAL A 279 -21.83 -18.45 -19.74
CA VAL A 279 -23.12 -18.72 -19.10
C VAL A 279 -22.91 -19.78 -18.01
N CYS A 280 -23.48 -19.54 -16.84
CA CYS A 280 -23.49 -20.45 -15.70
C CYS A 280 -24.94 -20.71 -15.28
N GLY A 281 -25.30 -21.98 -15.09
CA GLY A 281 -26.60 -22.38 -14.54
C GLY A 281 -26.46 -22.84 -13.08
N ASN A 282 -27.49 -22.57 -12.28
CA ASN A 282 -27.74 -23.33 -11.04
C ASN A 282 -28.84 -24.38 -11.29
N GLN A 283 -29.64 -24.80 -10.31
CA GLN A 283 -30.72 -25.76 -10.58
C GLN A 283 -31.82 -25.19 -11.50
N ASN A 284 -32.22 -23.93 -11.32
CA ASN A 284 -33.45 -23.38 -11.92
C ASN A 284 -33.27 -22.01 -12.59
N ALA A 285 -32.06 -21.47 -12.64
CA ALA A 285 -31.78 -20.16 -13.20
C ALA A 285 -30.42 -20.16 -13.92
N PHE A 286 -30.19 -19.10 -14.70
CA PHE A 286 -28.95 -18.84 -15.40
C PHE A 286 -28.42 -17.43 -15.11
N ALA A 287 -27.11 -17.29 -15.17
CA ALA A 287 -26.39 -16.02 -15.17
C ALA A 287 -25.35 -16.02 -16.30
N ALA A 288 -25.37 -14.98 -17.12
CA ALA A 288 -24.44 -14.76 -18.21
C ALA A 288 -23.51 -13.58 -17.90
N ILE A 289 -22.23 -13.69 -18.26
CA ILE A 289 -21.25 -12.61 -18.17
C ILE A 289 -20.95 -12.12 -19.58
N LYS A 290 -20.98 -10.80 -19.77
CA LYS A 290 -20.56 -10.15 -21.00
C LYS A 290 -19.07 -9.79 -20.96
N SER A 291 -18.45 -9.62 -22.13
CA SER A 291 -17.04 -9.24 -22.27
C SER A 291 -16.69 -7.91 -21.61
N ASN A 292 -17.68 -7.03 -21.40
CA ASN A 292 -17.54 -5.77 -20.67
C ASN A 292 -17.79 -5.89 -19.15
N GLY A 293 -17.97 -7.11 -18.63
CA GLY A 293 -18.15 -7.39 -17.21
C GLY A 293 -19.56 -7.13 -16.67
N ILE A 294 -20.56 -6.96 -17.53
CA ILE A 294 -21.99 -6.93 -17.15
C ILE A 294 -22.49 -8.36 -16.91
N VAL A 295 -23.28 -8.57 -15.86
CA VAL A 295 -24.00 -9.83 -15.62
C VAL A 295 -25.48 -9.70 -15.97
N VAL A 296 -26.00 -10.67 -16.71
CA VAL A 296 -27.42 -10.79 -17.08
C VAL A 296 -27.97 -12.08 -16.48
N THR A 297 -29.07 -12.00 -15.71
CA THR A 297 -29.67 -13.18 -15.03
C THR A 297 -31.10 -13.43 -15.50
N TRP A 298 -31.51 -14.69 -15.55
CA TRP A 298 -32.90 -15.08 -15.88
C TRP A 298 -33.24 -16.48 -15.34
N GLY A 299 -34.53 -16.84 -15.41
CA GLY A 299 -35.07 -18.09 -14.84
C GLY A 299 -35.78 -17.85 -13.50
N ASP A 300 -35.79 -18.84 -12.61
CA ASP A 300 -36.50 -18.77 -11.33
C ASP A 300 -35.95 -17.63 -10.45
N GLY A 301 -36.84 -16.72 -10.04
CA GLY A 301 -36.49 -15.53 -9.27
C GLY A 301 -35.88 -15.84 -7.90
N ASN A 302 -36.36 -16.88 -7.22
CA ASN A 302 -35.88 -17.29 -5.89
C ASN A 302 -34.52 -18.00 -5.97
N CYS A 303 -34.21 -18.59 -7.12
CA CYS A 303 -32.92 -19.20 -7.40
C CYS A 303 -31.94 -18.19 -8.02
N GLY A 304 -32.15 -16.88 -7.90
CA GLY A 304 -31.22 -15.87 -8.41
C GLY A 304 -31.38 -15.51 -9.89
N GLY A 305 -32.47 -15.94 -10.54
CA GLY A 305 -32.91 -15.35 -11.82
C GLY A 305 -33.26 -13.87 -11.68
N ASN A 306 -33.69 -13.44 -10.48
CA ASN A 306 -33.86 -12.03 -10.12
C ASN A 306 -32.63 -11.51 -9.37
N SER A 307 -31.87 -10.63 -10.02
CA SER A 307 -30.70 -9.95 -9.45
C SER A 307 -30.94 -8.46 -9.13
N SER A 308 -32.19 -7.98 -9.18
CA SER A 308 -32.53 -6.54 -9.04
C SER A 308 -31.96 -5.89 -7.77
N ALA A 309 -31.93 -6.61 -6.64
CA ALA A 309 -31.38 -6.13 -5.38
C ALA A 309 -29.86 -5.82 -5.43
N VAL A 310 -29.13 -6.45 -6.35
CA VAL A 310 -27.68 -6.28 -6.54
C VAL A 310 -27.32 -5.75 -7.93
N ALA A 311 -28.31 -5.37 -8.74
CA ALA A 311 -28.09 -4.95 -10.13
C ALA A 311 -27.04 -3.84 -10.28
N PRO A 312 -26.98 -2.78 -9.44
CA PRO A 312 -25.94 -1.75 -9.52
C PRO A 312 -24.52 -2.27 -9.31
N LEU A 313 -24.38 -3.43 -8.66
CA LEU A 313 -23.08 -4.07 -8.42
C LEU A 313 -22.68 -5.00 -9.57
N LEU A 314 -23.58 -5.29 -10.51
CA LEU A 314 -23.39 -6.24 -11.61
C LEU A 314 -23.28 -5.57 -12.99
N THR A 315 -23.20 -4.23 -13.03
CA THR A 315 -23.12 -3.44 -14.28
C THR A 315 -21.72 -3.31 -14.85
N GLU A 316 -20.67 -3.68 -14.11
CA GLU A 316 -19.29 -3.61 -14.60
C GLU A 316 -18.34 -4.43 -13.73
N GLY A 317 -17.21 -4.78 -14.35
CA GLY A 317 -16.05 -5.32 -13.66
C GLY A 317 -16.21 -6.73 -13.12
N VAL A 318 -17.27 -7.47 -13.47
CA VAL A 318 -17.39 -8.90 -13.14
C VAL A 318 -16.52 -9.72 -14.11
N VAL A 319 -15.67 -10.59 -13.57
CA VAL A 319 -14.78 -11.47 -14.35
C VAL A 319 -15.21 -12.93 -14.31
N GLN A 320 -15.96 -13.32 -13.27
CA GLN A 320 -16.41 -14.70 -13.09
C GLN A 320 -17.74 -14.75 -12.35
N VAL A 321 -18.59 -15.72 -12.69
CA VAL A 321 -19.84 -16.04 -12.01
C VAL A 321 -19.91 -17.54 -11.80
N CYS A 322 -20.28 -17.93 -10.59
CA CYS A 322 -20.48 -19.31 -10.17
C CYS A 322 -21.86 -19.45 -9.52
N GLY A 323 -22.59 -20.51 -9.87
CA GLY A 323 -23.84 -20.89 -9.21
C GLY A 323 -23.63 -22.05 -8.25
N ASN A 324 -24.41 -22.13 -7.18
CA ASN A 324 -24.62 -23.36 -6.41
C ASN A 324 -26.01 -23.93 -6.73
N ASN A 325 -26.72 -24.58 -5.81
CA ASN A 325 -28.07 -25.09 -6.09
C ASN A 325 -29.11 -23.98 -6.31
N ASN A 326 -29.10 -22.91 -5.51
CA ASN A 326 -30.18 -21.90 -5.48
C ASN A 326 -29.68 -20.43 -5.38
N ALA A 327 -28.39 -20.20 -5.53
CA ALA A 327 -27.76 -18.89 -5.46
C ALA A 327 -26.61 -18.78 -6.47
N PHE A 328 -26.14 -17.55 -6.65
CA PHE A 328 -24.99 -17.21 -7.45
C PHE A 328 -24.02 -16.32 -6.67
N ALA A 329 -22.75 -16.39 -7.05
CA ALA A 329 -21.70 -15.49 -6.63
C ALA A 329 -20.94 -14.98 -7.88
N ALA A 330 -20.72 -13.67 -7.95
CA ALA A 330 -19.89 -13.01 -8.95
C ALA A 330 -18.60 -12.51 -8.30
N ILE A 331 -17.47 -12.75 -8.97
CA ILE A 331 -16.17 -12.20 -8.60
C ILE A 331 -15.87 -11.06 -9.56
N LYS A 332 -15.53 -9.90 -9.00
CA LYS A 332 -15.08 -8.74 -9.77
C LYS A 332 -13.58 -8.77 -10.01
N ALA A 333 -13.12 -8.05 -11.04
CA ALA A 333 -11.71 -7.86 -11.37
C ALA A 333 -10.91 -7.26 -10.20
N ASN A 334 -11.57 -6.51 -9.33
CA ASN A 334 -10.93 -5.98 -8.14
C ASN A 334 -10.79 -7.03 -7.01
N GLY A 335 -11.44 -8.20 -7.12
CA GLY A 335 -11.47 -9.26 -6.11
C GLY A 335 -12.75 -9.29 -5.26
N SER A 336 -13.64 -8.30 -5.42
CA SER A 336 -14.85 -8.21 -4.59
C SER A 336 -15.88 -9.24 -5.05
N VAL A 337 -16.64 -9.77 -4.09
CA VAL A 337 -17.64 -10.81 -4.34
C VAL A 337 -19.04 -10.24 -4.14
N VAL A 338 -19.92 -10.47 -5.11
CA VAL A 338 -21.34 -10.12 -5.05
C VAL A 338 -22.15 -11.42 -5.06
N THR A 339 -22.97 -11.66 -4.05
CA THR A 339 -23.84 -12.85 -3.97
C THR A 339 -25.31 -12.48 -4.12
N TRP A 340 -26.10 -13.34 -4.75
CA TRP A 340 -27.56 -13.18 -4.84
C TRP A 340 -28.28 -14.53 -5.02
N GLY A 341 -29.61 -14.53 -4.92
CA GLY A 341 -30.44 -15.74 -4.88
C GLY A 341 -30.89 -16.05 -3.45
N ARG A 342 -31.17 -17.32 -3.15
CA ARG A 342 -31.76 -17.71 -1.86
C ARG A 342 -30.78 -17.46 -0.71
N ALA A 343 -31.19 -16.69 0.29
CA ALA A 343 -30.32 -16.23 1.38
C ALA A 343 -29.74 -17.39 2.22
N ASP A 344 -30.56 -18.41 2.49
CA ASP A 344 -30.22 -19.64 3.22
C ASP A 344 -29.31 -20.60 2.42
N HIS A 345 -29.10 -20.34 1.13
CA HIS A 345 -28.21 -21.09 0.26
C HIS A 345 -27.03 -20.23 -0.24
N GLY A 346 -26.56 -19.26 0.55
CA GLY A 346 -25.38 -18.44 0.21
C GLY A 346 -25.65 -17.21 -0.64
N GLY A 347 -26.92 -16.89 -0.92
CA GLY A 347 -27.31 -15.64 -1.59
C GLY A 347 -27.08 -14.37 -0.75
N ASN A 348 -26.79 -14.51 0.55
CA ASN A 348 -26.48 -13.42 1.47
C ASN A 348 -25.08 -13.59 2.09
N SER A 349 -24.13 -12.72 1.71
CA SER A 349 -22.75 -12.72 2.18
C SER A 349 -22.45 -11.69 3.29
N SER A 350 -23.45 -10.99 3.82
CA SER A 350 -23.26 -9.92 4.81
C SER A 350 -22.50 -10.36 6.07
N ALA A 351 -22.73 -11.58 6.56
CA ALA A 351 -22.06 -12.14 7.73
C ALA A 351 -20.55 -12.39 7.50
N VAL A 352 -20.12 -12.56 6.25
CA VAL A 352 -18.73 -12.83 5.85
C VAL A 352 -18.13 -11.71 5.02
N ALA A 353 -18.81 -10.56 4.89
CA ALA A 353 -18.31 -9.38 4.18
C ALA A 353 -16.93 -8.94 4.69
N ALA A 354 -16.63 -9.25 5.96
CA ALA A 354 -15.33 -9.09 6.56
C ALA A 354 -14.23 -9.93 5.91
N LEU A 355 -14.47 -11.24 5.79
CA LEU A 355 -13.61 -12.20 5.13
C LEU A 355 -13.53 -11.92 3.62
N LEU A 356 -14.59 -11.37 3.01
CA LEU A 356 -14.56 -10.91 1.62
C LEU A 356 -13.70 -9.64 1.42
N THR A 357 -13.58 -8.78 2.44
CA THR A 357 -12.61 -7.67 2.43
C THR A 357 -11.18 -8.20 2.64
N GLU A 358 -11.02 -9.22 3.48
CA GLU A 358 -9.77 -9.99 3.56
C GLU A 358 -9.46 -10.66 2.22
N ASN A 359 -10.44 -11.10 1.42
CA ASN A 359 -10.19 -11.65 0.08
C ASN A 359 -9.64 -10.62 -0.90
N MET A 360 -9.99 -9.34 -0.79
CA MET A 360 -9.37 -8.26 -1.58
C MET A 360 -7.90 -8.09 -1.21
N CYS A 361 -7.62 -8.01 0.10
CA CYS A 361 -6.25 -7.91 0.60
C CYS A 361 -5.44 -9.17 0.28
N SER A 362 -6.03 -10.35 0.44
CA SER A 362 -5.43 -11.64 0.12
C SER A 362 -5.21 -11.82 -1.38
N ALA A 363 -6.12 -11.33 -2.23
CA ALA A 363 -5.93 -11.28 -3.68
C ALA A 363 -4.80 -10.33 -4.04
N PHE A 364 -4.77 -9.13 -3.46
CA PHE A 364 -3.66 -8.17 -3.67
C PHE A 364 -2.30 -8.76 -3.24
N VAL A 365 -2.27 -9.47 -2.10
CA VAL A 365 -1.09 -10.21 -1.64
C VAL A 365 -0.75 -11.37 -2.59
N GLY A 366 -1.75 -12.13 -3.04
CA GLY A 366 -1.58 -13.23 -3.98
C GLY A 366 -0.99 -12.77 -5.31
N ASP A 367 -1.54 -11.70 -5.89
CA ASP A 367 -1.07 -11.09 -7.12
C ASP A 367 0.36 -10.56 -6.97
N LEU A 368 0.66 -9.86 -5.86
CA LEU A 368 2.02 -9.40 -5.57
C LEU A 368 3.01 -10.58 -5.54
N LEU A 369 2.67 -11.66 -4.83
CA LEU A 369 3.53 -12.85 -4.74
C LEU A 369 3.65 -13.61 -6.07
N GLN A 370 2.63 -13.56 -6.95
CA GLN A 370 2.70 -14.14 -8.29
C GLN A 370 3.59 -13.32 -9.25
N VAL A 371 3.67 -12.01 -9.06
CA VAL A 371 4.45 -11.10 -9.92
C VAL A 371 5.94 -11.10 -9.56
N GLU A 372 6.30 -11.27 -8.29
CA GLU A 372 7.70 -11.23 -7.81
C GLU A 372 8.66 -12.16 -8.58
N PRO A 373 8.31 -13.43 -8.92
CA PRO A 373 9.18 -14.27 -9.74
C PRO A 373 9.50 -13.71 -11.13
N ALA A 374 8.63 -12.86 -11.68
CA ALA A 374 8.77 -12.29 -13.02
C ALA A 374 9.52 -10.94 -13.04
N VAL A 375 9.38 -10.11 -12.00
CA VAL A 375 9.95 -8.75 -11.97
C VAL A 375 11.10 -8.57 -10.96
N GLY A 376 11.39 -9.60 -10.16
CA GLY A 376 12.25 -9.50 -9.00
C GLY A 376 11.45 -9.18 -7.73
N GLY A 377 11.96 -9.58 -6.57
CA GLY A 377 11.30 -9.31 -5.29
C GLY A 377 11.24 -7.81 -4.98
N PHE A 378 10.22 -7.39 -4.23
CA PHE A 378 10.13 -6.01 -3.75
C PHE A 378 10.93 -5.84 -2.45
N ASP A 379 11.81 -4.84 -2.41
CA ASP A 379 12.63 -4.52 -1.25
C ASP A 379 11.79 -4.02 -0.04
N ILE A 380 10.81 -3.16 -0.33
CA ILE A 380 9.89 -2.55 0.64
C ILE A 380 8.47 -2.57 0.06
N ILE A 381 7.49 -2.87 0.90
CA ILE A 381 6.07 -2.70 0.59
C ILE A 381 5.51 -1.61 1.50
N HIS A 382 4.84 -0.61 0.93
CA HIS A 382 4.27 0.50 1.70
C HIS A 382 2.75 0.54 1.57
N GLY A 383 2.05 0.17 2.65
CA GLY A 383 0.58 0.26 2.72
C GLY A 383 0.11 1.64 3.18
N HIS A 384 -1.00 2.11 2.61
CA HIS A 384 -1.62 3.39 2.98
C HIS A 384 -3.06 3.19 3.46
N ASP A 385 -3.34 3.62 4.69
CA ASP A 385 -4.65 3.61 5.34
C ASP A 385 -5.24 2.21 5.64
N TRP A 386 -6.28 2.17 6.46
CA TRP A 386 -6.79 0.93 7.08
C TRP A 386 -7.31 -0.12 6.10
N LEU A 387 -7.74 0.30 4.90
CA LEU A 387 -8.29 -0.60 3.88
C LEU A 387 -7.29 -1.70 3.48
N VAL A 388 -5.98 -1.40 3.50
CA VAL A 388 -4.91 -2.36 3.21
C VAL A 388 -4.30 -2.97 4.48
N GLY A 389 -4.83 -2.63 5.66
CA GLY A 389 -4.33 -3.13 6.95
C GLY A 389 -4.22 -4.66 7.03
N PRO A 390 -5.21 -5.43 6.56
CA PRO A 390 -5.10 -6.88 6.51
C PRO A 390 -3.98 -7.37 5.58
N ALA A 391 -3.77 -6.72 4.42
CA ALA A 391 -2.67 -7.05 3.51
C ALA A 391 -1.30 -6.77 4.15
N VAL A 392 -1.17 -5.66 4.87
CA VAL A 392 0.05 -5.31 5.62
C VAL A 392 0.42 -6.41 6.61
N ALA A 393 -0.54 -6.86 7.42
CA ALA A 393 -0.30 -7.93 8.39
C ALA A 393 0.02 -9.28 7.73
N GLN A 394 -0.67 -9.59 6.64
CA GLN A 394 -0.45 -10.79 5.84
C GLN A 394 0.93 -10.84 5.16
N LEU A 395 1.44 -9.70 4.69
CA LEU A 395 2.76 -9.64 4.06
C LEU A 395 3.87 -9.72 5.11
N GLN A 396 3.69 -9.03 6.24
CA GLN A 396 4.65 -9.10 7.33
C GLN A 396 4.77 -10.51 7.91
N SER A 397 3.66 -11.24 8.08
CA SER A 397 3.71 -12.64 8.56
C SER A 397 4.41 -13.59 7.59
N ARG A 398 4.56 -13.20 6.32
CA ARG A 398 5.33 -13.90 5.29
C ARG A 398 6.77 -13.40 5.17
N GLY A 399 7.24 -12.61 6.14
CA GLY A 399 8.62 -12.11 6.19
C GLY A 399 8.93 -10.96 5.23
N LYS A 400 7.90 -10.32 4.64
CA LYS A 400 8.10 -9.11 3.82
C LYS A 400 8.32 -7.89 4.71
N ARG A 401 9.16 -6.95 4.25
CA ARG A 401 9.37 -5.66 4.92
C ARG A 401 8.24 -4.72 4.56
N VAL A 402 7.37 -4.41 5.53
CA VAL A 402 6.19 -3.59 5.31
C VAL A 402 6.21 -2.33 6.15
N ILE A 403 5.96 -1.19 5.51
CA ILE A 403 5.76 0.12 6.14
C ILE A 403 4.29 0.50 5.99
N PHE A 404 3.75 1.25 6.95
CA PHE A 404 2.34 1.63 6.95
C PHE A 404 2.14 3.12 7.22
N THR A 405 1.53 3.85 6.29
CA THR A 405 1.12 5.25 6.54
C THR A 405 -0.31 5.32 7.05
N MET A 406 -0.50 5.96 8.21
CA MET A 406 -1.79 6.37 8.72
C MET A 406 -2.09 7.80 8.25
N HIS A 407 -3.18 7.98 7.50
CA HIS A 407 -3.64 9.32 7.06
C HIS A 407 -4.68 9.93 7.99
N SER A 408 -5.47 9.09 8.65
CA SER A 408 -6.46 9.46 9.65
C SER A 408 -6.84 8.23 10.46
N THR A 409 -7.14 8.38 11.73
CA THR A 409 -7.78 7.33 12.53
C THR A 409 -9.29 7.33 12.27
N GLU A 410 -9.93 6.19 12.52
CA GLU A 410 -11.39 6.12 12.53
C GLU A 410 -12.01 7.00 13.62
N THR A 411 -11.39 7.07 14.81
CA THR A 411 -11.85 7.96 15.88
C THR A 411 -11.89 9.42 15.44
N GLY A 412 -10.83 9.88 14.76
CA GLY A 412 -10.74 11.23 14.21
C GLY A 412 -11.78 11.49 13.12
N ARG A 413 -12.00 10.54 12.21
CA ARG A 413 -13.07 10.61 11.18
C ARG A 413 -14.46 10.70 11.80
N CYS A 414 -14.67 10.03 12.94
CA CYS A 414 -15.91 10.08 13.71
C CYS A 414 -16.06 11.32 14.61
N GLY A 415 -15.23 12.36 14.41
CA GLY A 415 -15.30 13.59 15.20
C GLY A 415 -14.78 13.40 16.62
N ASN A 416 -13.75 12.57 16.78
CA ASN A 416 -13.15 12.17 18.05
C ASN A 416 -14.09 11.34 18.95
N VAL A 417 -15.00 10.57 18.34
CA VAL A 417 -15.94 9.68 19.05
C VAL A 417 -15.71 8.23 18.65
N ALA A 418 -15.57 7.34 19.63
CA ALA A 418 -15.35 5.92 19.40
C ALA A 418 -16.67 5.13 19.35
N TYR A 419 -17.31 5.06 18.18
CA TYR A 419 -18.55 4.28 18.00
C TYR A 419 -18.29 2.76 17.95
N GLY A 420 -19.30 1.95 18.29
CA GLY A 420 -19.26 0.49 18.18
C GLY A 420 -19.41 -0.03 16.73
N GLY A 421 -19.71 -1.32 16.57
CA GLY A 421 -20.04 -1.92 15.28
C GLY A 421 -18.91 -1.80 14.25
N GLN A 422 -19.23 -1.28 13.06
CA GLN A 422 -18.26 -1.13 11.96
C GLN A 422 -17.09 -0.21 12.34
N SER A 423 -17.34 0.86 13.09
CA SER A 423 -16.28 1.79 13.51
C SER A 423 -15.28 1.12 14.47
N ALA A 424 -15.77 0.30 15.40
CA ALA A 424 -14.89 -0.50 16.26
C ALA A 424 -14.05 -1.51 15.48
N ARG A 425 -14.63 -2.10 14.42
CA ARG A 425 -13.92 -3.01 13.53
C ARG A 425 -12.82 -2.30 12.72
N ILE A 426 -13.09 -1.12 12.18
CA ILE A 426 -12.08 -0.33 11.47
C ILE A 426 -10.92 0.02 12.41
N ARG A 427 -11.19 0.45 13.65
CA ARG A 427 -10.14 0.71 14.65
C ARG A 427 -9.30 -0.52 14.97
N ALA A 428 -9.91 -1.71 15.01
CA ALA A 428 -9.18 -2.96 15.21
C ALA A 428 -8.22 -3.25 14.04
N ILE A 429 -8.65 -2.99 12.80
CA ILE A 429 -7.82 -3.13 11.59
C ILE A 429 -6.67 -2.12 11.61
N GLU A 430 -6.96 -0.85 11.91
CA GLU A 430 -5.97 0.23 12.05
C GLU A 430 -4.88 -0.15 13.06
N GLY A 431 -5.29 -0.54 14.27
CA GLY A 431 -4.35 -0.94 15.31
C GLY A 431 -3.53 -2.17 14.93
N HIS A 432 -4.16 -3.20 14.35
CA HIS A 432 -3.46 -4.40 13.92
C HIS A 432 -2.41 -4.10 12.84
N ALA A 433 -2.73 -3.25 11.85
CA ALA A 433 -1.78 -2.84 10.81
C ALA A 433 -0.60 -2.05 11.40
N CYS A 434 -0.85 -1.12 12.33
CA CYS A 434 0.23 -0.39 13.01
C CYS A 434 1.14 -1.30 13.84
N HIS A 435 0.59 -2.35 14.46
CA HIS A 435 1.37 -3.35 15.19
C HIS A 435 2.14 -4.28 14.27
N ALA A 436 1.59 -4.65 13.11
CA ALA A 436 2.23 -5.54 12.16
C ALA A 436 3.38 -4.88 11.37
N ALA A 437 3.22 -3.64 10.90
CA ALA A 437 4.24 -2.95 10.09
C ALA A 437 5.58 -2.79 10.84
N GLU A 438 6.71 -2.65 10.15
CA GLU A 438 8.01 -2.39 10.79
C GLU A 438 8.15 -0.93 11.25
N ARG A 439 7.60 -0.02 10.44
CA ARG A 439 7.50 1.42 10.72
C ARG A 439 6.10 1.90 10.37
N VAL A 440 5.62 2.84 11.15
CA VAL A 440 4.37 3.57 10.87
C VAL A 440 4.73 5.00 10.53
N ILE A 441 4.17 5.54 9.46
CA ILE A 441 4.29 6.96 9.13
C ILE A 441 2.98 7.64 9.52
N ALA A 442 3.06 8.70 10.32
CA ALA A 442 1.94 9.58 10.63
C ALA A 442 2.14 10.92 9.92
N VAL A 443 1.07 11.44 9.32
CA VAL A 443 1.13 12.69 8.55
C VAL A 443 1.28 13.96 9.41
N SER A 444 1.19 13.85 10.73
CA SER A 444 1.46 14.93 11.69
C SER A 444 1.87 14.37 13.05
N GLY A 445 2.47 15.21 13.89
CA GLY A 445 2.76 14.93 15.29
C GLY A 445 1.48 14.68 16.10
N VAL A 446 0.41 15.44 15.84
CA VAL A 446 -0.89 15.20 16.47
C VAL A 446 -1.45 13.82 16.11
N LEU A 447 -1.35 13.42 14.83
CA LEU A 447 -1.78 12.08 14.42
C LEU A 447 -0.88 10.98 15.01
N LYS A 448 0.43 11.23 15.15
CA LYS A 448 1.33 10.32 15.86
C LYS A 448 0.88 10.11 17.30
N ASP A 449 0.58 11.18 18.03
CA ASP A 449 0.08 11.09 19.40
C ASP A 449 -1.24 10.32 19.47
N GLU A 450 -2.14 10.55 18.51
CA GLU A 450 -3.41 9.85 18.40
C GLU A 450 -3.23 8.35 18.14
N VAL A 451 -2.35 7.97 17.20
CA VAL A 451 -2.03 6.57 16.89
C VAL A 451 -1.39 5.87 18.10
N CYS A 452 -0.44 6.52 18.77
CA CYS A 452 0.21 5.97 19.96
C CYS A 452 -0.79 5.76 21.09
N SER A 453 -1.67 6.74 21.33
CA SER A 453 -2.68 6.71 22.39
C SER A 453 -3.78 5.68 22.11
N HIS A 454 -4.38 5.71 20.92
CA HIS A 454 -5.55 4.87 20.60
C HIS A 454 -5.21 3.41 20.37
N TYR A 455 -4.05 3.11 19.80
CA TYR A 455 -3.67 1.74 19.44
C TYR A 455 -2.53 1.17 20.29
N SER A 456 -2.03 1.94 21.28
CA SER A 456 -0.92 1.52 22.16
C SER A 456 0.36 1.15 21.39
N VAL A 457 0.66 1.90 20.33
CA VAL A 457 1.86 1.71 19.50
C VAL A 457 3.02 2.52 20.11
N HIS A 458 4.20 1.92 20.19
CA HIS A 458 5.37 2.61 20.77
C HIS A 458 5.82 3.77 19.87
N GLY A 459 6.03 4.97 20.44
CA GLY A 459 6.32 6.18 19.67
C GLY A 459 7.60 6.15 18.83
N ALA A 460 8.57 5.30 19.18
CA ALA A 460 9.79 5.07 18.36
C ALA A 460 9.51 4.31 17.05
N LYS A 461 8.34 3.68 16.93
CA LYS A 461 7.91 2.99 15.70
C LYS A 461 7.22 3.93 14.72
N VAL A 462 6.77 5.10 15.20
CA VAL A 462 5.96 6.06 14.45
C VAL A 462 6.81 7.25 14.04
N GLU A 463 7.07 7.40 12.75
CA GLU A 463 7.77 8.54 12.16
C GLU A 463 6.76 9.60 11.69
N VAL A 464 7.11 10.89 11.83
CA VAL A 464 6.25 11.98 11.37
C VAL A 464 6.76 12.50 10.04
N ILE A 465 6.00 12.28 8.97
CA ILE A 465 6.31 12.80 7.64
C ILE A 465 5.09 13.55 7.12
N TYR A 466 5.25 14.86 6.95
CA TYR A 466 4.18 15.75 6.47
C TYR A 466 3.81 15.47 5.02
N ASN A 467 2.55 15.70 4.64
CA ASN A 467 2.17 15.62 3.23
C ASN A 467 2.77 16.78 2.44
N GLY A 468 3.15 16.50 1.19
CA GLY A 468 3.63 17.51 0.26
C GLY A 468 2.51 18.19 -0.53
N ILE A 469 2.87 19.26 -1.24
CA ILE A 469 2.02 19.98 -2.18
C ILE A 469 2.80 20.40 -3.43
N HIS A 470 2.15 20.40 -4.59
CA HIS A 470 2.65 21.05 -5.80
C HIS A 470 2.37 22.55 -5.77
N ALA A 471 2.93 23.26 -4.78
CA ALA A 471 2.62 24.67 -4.51
C ALA A 471 2.86 25.57 -5.73
N GLU A 472 3.85 25.27 -6.57
CA GLU A 472 4.12 26.02 -7.79
C GLU A 472 2.93 26.09 -8.75
N GLN A 473 2.15 25.01 -8.89
CA GLN A 473 1.01 24.97 -9.82
C GLN A 473 -0.17 25.85 -9.38
N ILE A 474 -0.24 26.17 -8.09
CA ILE A 474 -1.23 27.07 -7.50
C ILE A 474 -0.68 28.51 -7.52
N ALA A 475 0.61 28.66 -7.18
CA ALA A 475 1.30 29.94 -7.17
C ALA A 475 1.37 30.58 -8.58
N LYS A 476 1.80 29.80 -9.58
CA LYS A 476 2.04 30.21 -10.98
C LYS A 476 0.80 30.34 -11.84
N MET A 477 -0.41 30.15 -11.29
CA MET A 477 -1.62 30.38 -12.08
C MET A 477 -1.63 31.82 -12.60
N GLU A 478 -1.29 31.98 -13.87
CA GLU A 478 -1.54 33.18 -14.65
C GLU A 478 -3.04 33.26 -14.86
N TRP A 479 -3.58 34.48 -14.88
CA TRP A 479 -4.99 34.67 -15.22
C TRP A 479 -5.11 34.34 -16.71
N GLU A 480 -5.34 33.07 -17.05
CA GLU A 480 -5.62 32.69 -18.44
C GLU A 480 -6.85 33.47 -18.93
N ASP A 481 -6.83 33.86 -20.20
CA ASP A 481 -7.76 34.79 -20.85
C ASP A 481 -9.26 34.39 -20.74
N GLU A 482 -9.58 33.18 -20.30
CA GLU A 482 -10.96 32.71 -20.06
C GLU A 482 -11.58 33.14 -18.71
N TRP A 483 -10.79 33.56 -17.70
CA TRP A 483 -11.33 33.97 -16.39
C TRP A 483 -11.17 35.49 -16.16
N THR A 484 -12.17 36.26 -16.59
CA THR A 484 -12.19 37.75 -16.62
C THR A 484 -12.33 38.45 -15.26
N GLY A 485 -11.87 37.83 -14.17
CA GLY A 485 -11.44 38.58 -12.99
C GLY A 485 -12.54 39.22 -12.14
N ASN A 486 -13.63 38.51 -11.82
CA ASN A 486 -14.47 38.95 -10.70
C ASN A 486 -15.17 37.83 -9.92
N THR A 487 -14.38 36.88 -9.41
CA THR A 487 -14.83 35.73 -8.59
C THR A 487 -15.76 36.12 -7.44
N LYS A 488 -15.62 37.32 -6.85
CA LYS A 488 -16.53 37.84 -5.82
C LYS A 488 -17.89 38.27 -6.40
N LYS A 489 -17.88 38.97 -7.54
CA LYS A 489 -19.09 39.45 -8.23
C LYS A 489 -19.98 38.30 -8.71
N ASP A 490 -19.38 37.20 -9.16
CA ASP A 490 -20.11 35.99 -9.57
C ASP A 490 -20.91 35.35 -8.42
N LYS A 491 -20.56 35.69 -7.17
CA LYS A 491 -21.26 35.27 -5.95
C LYS A 491 -22.19 36.33 -5.39
N GLY A 492 -22.36 37.46 -6.11
CA GLY A 492 -23.15 38.61 -5.66
C GLY A 492 -22.46 39.46 -4.59
N PHE A 493 -21.14 39.37 -4.46
CA PHE A 493 -20.37 40.15 -3.47
C PHE A 493 -19.70 41.37 -4.11
N ASP A 494 -19.48 42.42 -3.32
CA ASP A 494 -18.68 43.56 -3.76
C ASP A 494 -17.21 43.14 -3.89
N VAL A 495 -16.50 43.74 -4.84
CA VAL A 495 -15.09 43.42 -5.13
C VAL A 495 -14.19 43.80 -3.94
N MET A 496 -14.59 44.82 -3.19
CA MET A 496 -13.90 45.33 -2.00
C MET A 496 -14.28 44.62 -0.70
N ASP A 497 -15.32 43.79 -0.70
CA ASP A 497 -15.75 43.07 0.50
C ASP A 497 -14.71 42.02 0.90
N PRO A 498 -14.33 41.90 2.19
CA PRO A 498 -13.41 40.86 2.63
C PRO A 498 -14.09 39.48 2.50
N MET A 499 -13.40 38.53 1.89
CA MET A 499 -13.93 37.20 1.60
C MET A 499 -13.14 36.10 2.34
N PHE A 500 -13.84 35.28 3.10
CA PHE A 500 -13.30 34.12 3.82
C PHE A 500 -13.73 32.83 3.15
N LEU A 501 -12.79 31.92 2.96
CA LEU A 501 -13.02 30.67 2.23
C LEU A 501 -12.94 29.46 3.16
N PHE A 502 -13.94 28.59 3.10
CA PHE A 502 -13.88 27.23 3.63
C PHE A 502 -13.83 26.25 2.46
N VAL A 503 -12.94 25.26 2.52
CA VAL A 503 -12.86 24.18 1.53
C VAL A 503 -12.79 22.84 2.26
N GLY A 504 -13.73 21.95 2.00
CA GLY A 504 -13.70 20.59 2.55
C GLY A 504 -15.05 19.90 2.56
N ARG A 505 -15.05 18.63 2.96
CA ARG A 505 -16.29 17.85 3.12
C ARG A 505 -17.20 18.51 4.16
N LEU A 506 -18.49 18.64 3.85
CA LEU A 506 -19.49 19.16 4.79
C LEU A 506 -19.91 18.06 5.78
N ALA A 507 -19.05 17.84 6.76
CA ALA A 507 -19.16 16.81 7.78
C ALA A 507 -18.72 17.34 9.16
N VAL A 508 -19.22 16.73 10.24
CA VAL A 508 -18.99 17.18 11.63
C VAL A 508 -17.51 17.30 11.94
N GLN A 509 -16.69 16.38 11.42
CA GLN A 509 -15.23 16.40 11.51
C GLN A 509 -14.62 17.73 11.06
N LYS A 510 -15.11 18.31 9.95
CA LYS A 510 -14.54 19.52 9.33
C LYS A 510 -15.07 20.82 9.91
N GLY A 511 -16.08 20.76 10.77
CA GLY A 511 -16.59 21.91 11.53
C GLY A 511 -17.16 23.10 10.74
N PRO A 512 -17.76 22.96 9.54
CA PRO A 512 -18.35 24.11 8.84
C PRO A 512 -19.49 24.77 9.66
N ASP A 513 -20.15 23.99 10.52
CA ASP A 513 -21.16 24.49 11.46
C ASP A 513 -20.57 25.47 12.48
N LEU A 514 -19.35 25.24 12.97
CA LEU A 514 -18.68 26.16 13.90
C LEU A 514 -18.39 27.51 13.23
N LEU A 515 -18.01 27.49 11.95
CA LEU A 515 -17.84 28.71 11.16
C LEU A 515 -19.18 29.44 10.99
N LEU A 516 -20.26 28.74 10.63
CA LEU A 516 -21.58 29.36 10.47
C LEU A 516 -22.05 30.08 11.75
N GLU A 517 -21.89 29.46 12.91
CA GLU A 517 -22.22 30.06 14.21
C GLU A 517 -21.29 31.25 14.57
N ALA A 518 -20.10 31.34 13.97
CA ALA A 518 -19.17 32.45 14.19
C ALA A 518 -19.54 33.71 13.40
N ILE A 519 -20.23 33.55 12.26
CA ILE A 519 -20.52 34.64 11.31
C ILE A 519 -21.28 35.82 11.95
N PRO A 520 -22.33 35.64 12.78
CA PRO A 520 -23.01 36.78 13.43
C PRO A 520 -22.08 37.66 14.26
N MET A 521 -21.12 37.06 14.98
CA MET A 521 -20.12 37.80 15.76
C MET A 521 -19.16 38.57 14.86
N ILE A 522 -18.75 37.95 13.74
CA ILE A 522 -17.88 38.59 12.76
C ILE A 522 -18.57 39.78 12.10
N LEU A 523 -19.83 39.62 11.66
CA LEU A 523 -20.62 40.68 11.03
C LEU A 523 -20.89 41.86 11.97
N SER A 524 -20.97 41.61 13.29
CA SER A 524 -21.08 42.67 14.29
C SER A 524 -19.82 43.56 14.34
N SER A 525 -18.64 43.03 14.00
CA SER A 525 -17.37 43.77 13.93
C SER A 525 -17.06 44.29 12.52
N ARG A 526 -17.41 43.50 11.49
CA ARG A 526 -17.13 43.75 10.06
C ARG A 526 -18.35 43.37 9.23
N GLY A 527 -19.31 44.29 9.16
CA GLY A 527 -20.63 44.04 8.55
C GLY A 527 -20.64 43.70 7.05
N ASN A 528 -19.53 43.93 6.34
CA ASN A 528 -19.41 43.60 4.92
C ASN A 528 -18.62 42.31 4.64
N ALA A 529 -18.25 41.52 5.66
CA ALA A 529 -17.54 40.26 5.46
C ALA A 529 -18.40 39.21 4.74
N LYS A 530 -17.77 38.47 3.81
CA LYS A 530 -18.40 37.45 2.97
C LYS A 530 -17.73 36.10 3.15
N PHE A 531 -18.50 35.03 2.99
CA PHE A 531 -18.06 33.66 3.23
C PHE A 531 -18.41 32.77 2.06
N VAL A 532 -17.43 32.04 1.54
CA VAL A 532 -17.65 31.02 0.51
C VAL A 532 -17.38 29.64 1.12
N ILE A 533 -18.38 28.77 1.04
CA ILE A 533 -18.30 27.39 1.54
C ILE A 533 -18.24 26.45 0.35
N VAL A 534 -17.06 25.86 0.12
CA VAL A 534 -16.81 24.89 -0.95
C VAL A 534 -16.82 23.48 -0.37
N GLY A 535 -17.64 22.61 -0.94
CA GLY A 535 -17.74 21.21 -0.56
C GLY A 535 -19.15 20.65 -0.65
N ASP A 536 -19.24 19.35 -0.38
CA ASP A 536 -20.50 18.63 -0.24
C ASP A 536 -20.41 17.64 0.93
N GLY A 537 -21.55 17.13 1.37
CA GLY A 537 -21.64 16.18 2.46
C GLY A 537 -23.00 16.18 3.15
N HIS A 538 -23.19 15.24 4.07
CA HIS A 538 -24.46 15.02 4.76
C HIS A 538 -24.96 16.24 5.55
N MET A 539 -24.09 17.20 5.90
CA MET A 539 -24.50 18.41 6.62
C MET A 539 -25.04 19.52 5.71
N LYS A 540 -24.89 19.45 4.38
CA LYS A 540 -25.15 20.58 3.47
C LYS A 540 -26.52 21.23 3.69
N ALA A 541 -27.59 20.45 3.61
CA ALA A 541 -28.95 20.95 3.77
C ALA A 541 -29.19 21.59 5.15
N ALA A 542 -28.62 21.00 6.21
CA ALA A 542 -28.73 21.53 7.56
C ALA A 542 -27.97 22.87 7.72
N LEU A 543 -26.80 23.00 7.09
CA LEU A 543 -26.01 24.24 7.10
C LEU A 543 -26.73 25.38 6.34
N GLU A 544 -27.31 25.09 5.18
CA GLU A 544 -28.08 26.07 4.39
C GLU A 544 -29.32 26.56 5.18
N ALA A 545 -30.07 25.63 5.79
CA ALA A 545 -31.19 25.98 6.66
C ALA A 545 -30.75 26.79 7.88
N ARG A 546 -29.61 26.43 8.48
CA ARG A 546 -29.06 27.14 9.64
C ARG A 546 -28.61 28.55 9.30
N ALA A 547 -28.00 28.76 8.14
CA ALA A 547 -27.63 30.09 7.65
C ALA A 547 -28.86 31.01 7.49
N ALA A 548 -29.99 30.47 7.02
CA ALA A 548 -31.25 31.20 6.95
C ALA A 548 -31.80 31.54 8.35
N GLN A 549 -31.77 30.59 9.28
CA GLN A 549 -32.22 30.81 10.68
C GLN A 549 -31.40 31.88 11.40
N LEU A 550 -30.09 31.92 11.16
CA LEU A 550 -29.18 32.92 11.73
C LEU A 550 -29.29 34.29 11.03
N GLY A 551 -30.04 34.41 9.93
CA GLY A 551 -30.17 35.66 9.17
C GLY A 551 -28.92 36.04 8.35
N ILE A 552 -28.00 35.10 8.13
CA ILE A 552 -26.68 35.35 7.51
C ILE A 552 -26.61 34.94 6.03
N SER A 553 -27.72 34.51 5.42
CA SER A 553 -27.76 34.06 4.01
C SER A 553 -27.22 35.09 3.02
N HIS A 554 -27.30 36.39 3.32
CA HIS A 554 -26.78 37.48 2.50
C HIS A 554 -25.24 37.61 2.53
N ALA A 555 -24.58 36.92 3.46
CA ALA A 555 -23.13 36.92 3.65
C ALA A 555 -22.48 35.58 3.28
N VAL A 556 -23.25 34.52 3.03
CA VAL A 556 -22.75 33.16 2.80
C VAL A 556 -23.14 32.65 1.42
N HIS A 557 -22.17 32.13 0.67
CA HIS A 557 -22.38 31.43 -0.59
C HIS A 557 -21.91 29.98 -0.51
N PHE A 558 -22.83 29.03 -0.68
CA PHE A 558 -22.53 27.60 -0.80
C PHE A 558 -22.21 27.26 -2.25
N ALA A 559 -20.93 27.00 -2.55
CA ALA A 559 -20.46 26.75 -3.91
C ALA A 559 -20.65 25.30 -4.38
N GLY A 560 -21.04 24.38 -3.47
CA GLY A 560 -21.10 22.94 -3.75
C GLY A 560 -19.71 22.32 -3.95
N SER A 561 -19.69 21.11 -4.53
CA SER A 561 -18.43 20.42 -4.82
C SER A 561 -17.72 21.05 -6.01
N VAL A 562 -16.45 21.40 -5.84
CA VAL A 562 -15.59 21.93 -6.90
C VAL A 562 -14.44 20.94 -7.11
N LYS A 563 -14.14 20.61 -8.37
CA LYS A 563 -13.08 19.68 -8.72
C LYS A 563 -11.73 20.17 -8.18
N SER A 564 -11.02 19.31 -7.45
CA SER A 564 -9.67 19.60 -6.95
C SER A 564 -8.72 19.96 -8.09
N GLY A 565 -7.82 20.92 -7.85
CA GLY A 565 -6.87 21.44 -8.84
C GLY A 565 -7.46 22.26 -9.98
N SER A 566 -8.78 22.44 -10.07
CA SER A 566 -9.42 23.23 -11.12
C SER A 566 -9.05 24.72 -11.04
N ALA A 567 -9.08 25.41 -12.18
CA ALA A 567 -8.90 26.86 -12.26
C ALA A 567 -9.89 27.61 -11.35
N HIS A 568 -11.16 27.14 -11.28
CA HIS A 568 -12.18 27.71 -10.41
C HIS A 568 -11.78 27.66 -8.92
N LEU A 569 -11.30 26.51 -8.42
CA LEU A 569 -10.90 26.39 -7.02
C LEU A 569 -9.67 27.26 -6.71
N LYS A 570 -8.68 27.27 -7.61
CA LYS A 570 -7.51 28.15 -7.49
C LYS A 570 -7.90 29.63 -7.47
N ALA A 571 -8.87 30.04 -8.29
CA ALA A 571 -9.39 31.40 -8.31
C ALA A 571 -10.08 31.78 -6.99
N LEU A 572 -10.82 30.86 -6.37
CA LEU A 572 -11.42 31.06 -5.04
C LEU A 572 -10.35 31.28 -3.97
N PHE A 573 -9.32 30.43 -3.93
CA PHE A 573 -8.18 30.62 -3.03
C PHE A 573 -7.51 31.97 -3.26
N LYS A 574 -7.19 32.34 -4.52
CA LYS A 574 -6.53 33.62 -4.83
C LYS A 574 -7.40 34.85 -4.53
N SER A 575 -8.72 34.71 -4.55
CA SER A 575 -9.67 35.83 -4.33
C SER A 575 -10.04 36.06 -2.87
N CYS A 576 -9.71 35.14 -1.97
CA CYS A 576 -10.02 35.28 -0.53
C CYS A 576 -8.97 36.11 0.22
N ASP A 577 -9.33 36.59 1.40
CA ASP A 577 -8.44 37.30 2.32
C ASP A 577 -7.82 36.34 3.35
N ALA A 578 -8.54 35.29 3.73
CA ALA A 578 -8.02 34.16 4.48
C ALA A 578 -8.85 32.89 4.25
N VAL A 579 -8.24 31.74 4.51
CA VAL A 579 -8.91 30.43 4.50
C VAL A 579 -9.18 29.99 5.93
N VAL A 580 -10.40 29.51 6.20
CA VAL A 580 -10.83 29.08 7.53
C VAL A 580 -10.90 27.56 7.56
N VAL A 581 -10.20 26.96 8.52
CA VAL A 581 -10.13 25.50 8.73
C VAL A 581 -10.65 25.20 10.15
N PRO A 582 -11.99 25.21 10.35
CA PRO A 582 -12.63 25.09 11.66
C PRO A 582 -12.75 23.63 12.15
N SER A 583 -11.85 22.74 11.72
CA SER A 583 -11.98 21.30 11.94
C SER A 583 -11.99 20.92 13.42
N ARG A 584 -12.83 19.94 13.79
CA ARG A 584 -12.76 19.26 15.09
C ARG A 584 -11.65 18.20 15.13
N ASN A 585 -11.30 17.68 13.95
CA ASN A 585 -10.16 16.80 13.75
C ASN A 585 -9.63 17.03 12.34
N GLU A 586 -8.39 17.51 12.24
CA GLU A 586 -7.69 17.73 10.97
C GLU A 586 -6.36 16.95 10.96
N PRO A 587 -6.30 15.71 10.42
CA PRO A 587 -5.11 14.89 10.56
C PRO A 587 -3.82 15.54 10.03
N PHE A 588 -3.91 16.35 8.96
CA PHE A 588 -2.80 17.14 8.46
C PHE A 588 -3.22 18.55 8.03
N GLY A 589 -4.23 18.66 7.16
CA GLY A 589 -4.70 19.95 6.64
C GLY A 589 -4.07 20.34 5.30
N ILE A 590 -4.24 19.52 4.25
CA ILE A 590 -3.79 19.84 2.87
C ILE A 590 -4.34 21.19 2.40
N VAL A 591 -5.58 21.53 2.78
CA VAL A 591 -6.24 22.82 2.46
C VAL A 591 -5.45 24.02 3.02
N VAL A 592 -4.72 23.86 4.12
CA VAL A 592 -3.82 24.90 4.65
C VAL A 592 -2.67 25.15 3.68
N LEU A 593 -2.06 24.08 3.15
CA LEU A 593 -0.99 24.20 2.18
C LEU A 593 -1.48 24.80 0.85
N GLU A 594 -2.70 24.47 0.42
CA GLU A 594 -3.33 25.06 -0.78
C GLU A 594 -3.55 26.57 -0.61
N ALA A 595 -4.04 26.98 0.57
CA ALA A 595 -4.19 28.38 0.94
C ALA A 595 -2.85 29.12 0.91
N TRP A 596 -1.83 28.53 1.53
CA TRP A 596 -0.48 29.07 1.56
C TRP A 596 0.13 29.18 0.17
N ALA A 597 -0.02 28.17 -0.68
CA ALA A 597 0.45 28.22 -2.07
C ALA A 597 -0.21 29.36 -2.87
N ALA A 598 -1.47 29.70 -2.55
CA ALA A 598 -2.18 30.86 -3.08
C ALA A 598 -1.80 32.20 -2.41
N GLY A 599 -0.89 32.19 -1.44
CA GLY A 599 -0.44 33.37 -0.70
C GLY A 599 -1.45 33.89 0.30
N LYS A 600 -2.23 33.00 0.92
CA LYS A 600 -3.31 33.35 1.86
C LYS A 600 -2.99 32.87 3.28
N PRO A 601 -3.15 33.72 4.29
CA PRO A 601 -3.08 33.27 5.67
C PRO A 601 -4.28 32.36 6.00
N VAL A 602 -4.14 31.60 7.08
CA VAL A 602 -5.20 30.68 7.55
C VAL A 602 -5.67 31.02 8.95
N VAL A 603 -6.94 30.75 9.22
CA VAL A 603 -7.48 30.64 10.59
C VAL A 603 -7.85 29.18 10.80
N ALA A 604 -7.00 28.45 11.52
CA ALA A 604 -7.14 27.01 11.71
C ALA A 604 -7.37 26.70 13.19
N THR A 605 -8.14 25.66 13.50
CA THR A 605 -8.29 25.21 14.88
C THR A 605 -7.01 24.54 15.38
N THR A 606 -6.84 24.47 16.71
CA THR A 606 -5.76 23.74 17.38
C THR A 606 -5.93 22.21 17.31
N CYS A 607 -7.04 21.72 16.73
CA CYS A 607 -7.42 20.32 16.67
C CYS A 607 -6.93 19.61 15.41
N GLY A 608 -5.62 19.38 15.31
CA GLY A 608 -5.03 18.60 14.23
C GLY A 608 -3.62 19.02 13.82
N GLY A 609 -3.18 18.49 12.68
CA GLY A 609 -1.88 18.74 12.06
C GLY A 609 -1.52 20.21 11.82
N PRO A 610 -2.45 21.16 11.55
CA PRO A 610 -2.08 22.57 11.42
C PRO A 610 -1.34 23.13 12.65
N ARG A 611 -1.55 22.55 13.84
CA ARG A 611 -0.83 22.91 15.08
C ARG A 611 0.68 22.76 14.97
N ASP A 612 1.17 21.83 14.16
CA ASP A 612 2.59 21.54 14.05
C ASP A 612 3.34 22.60 13.25
N PHE A 613 2.66 23.24 12.29
CA PHE A 613 3.32 24.05 11.28
C PHE A 613 2.76 25.46 11.09
N VAL A 614 1.56 25.79 11.57
CA VAL A 614 1.04 27.17 11.56
C VAL A 614 1.53 27.89 12.82
N LYS A 615 2.34 28.95 12.68
CA LYS A 615 2.69 29.81 13.83
C LYS A 615 1.72 31.00 13.91
N PRO A 616 1.11 31.25 15.08
CA PRO A 616 0.25 32.41 15.29
C PRO A 616 0.95 33.71 14.89
N ASP A 617 0.21 34.61 14.24
CA ASP A 617 0.67 35.95 13.82
C ASP A 617 1.86 35.93 12.82
N ARG A 618 2.08 34.79 12.15
CA ARG A 618 3.14 34.64 11.14
C ARG A 618 2.66 34.00 9.84
N GLU A 619 2.07 32.82 9.88
CA GLU A 619 1.45 32.19 8.69
C GLU A 619 -0.08 32.14 8.78
N GLY A 620 -0.63 32.55 9.92
CA GLY A 620 -2.06 32.51 10.24
C GLY A 620 -2.32 32.59 11.74
N TYR A 621 -3.53 32.23 12.14
CA TYR A 621 -3.94 32.13 13.55
C TYR A 621 -4.40 30.70 13.88
N LEU A 622 -3.97 30.23 15.04
CA LEU A 622 -4.50 29.03 15.67
C LEU A 622 -5.57 29.42 16.69
N VAL A 623 -6.75 28.81 16.59
CA VAL A 623 -7.91 29.13 17.42
C VAL A 623 -8.48 27.87 18.09
N ASP A 624 -9.23 28.04 19.16
CA ASP A 624 -9.96 26.91 19.77
C ASP A 624 -11.14 26.49 18.89
N PRO A 625 -11.58 25.22 18.94
CA PRO A 625 -12.66 24.68 18.10
C PRO A 625 -14.06 25.12 18.58
N ASN A 626 -14.28 26.43 18.70
CA ASN A 626 -15.55 27.03 19.08
C ASN A 626 -15.82 28.31 18.27
N PRO A 627 -17.10 28.70 18.10
CA PRO A 627 -17.46 29.82 17.23
C PRO A 627 -16.85 31.16 17.65
N SER A 628 -16.68 31.42 18.95
CA SER A 628 -16.15 32.70 19.46
C SER A 628 -14.67 32.86 19.14
N SER A 629 -13.88 31.80 19.28
CA SER A 629 -12.44 31.82 18.97
C SER A 629 -12.20 31.91 17.45
N ILE A 630 -13.02 31.23 16.64
CA ILE A 630 -12.99 31.36 15.18
C ILE A 630 -13.33 32.81 14.76
N ALA A 631 -14.37 33.41 15.34
CA ALA A 631 -14.72 34.80 15.09
C ALA A 631 -13.57 35.75 15.45
N TRP A 632 -12.92 35.54 16.60
CA TRP A 632 -11.74 36.31 17.00
C TRP A 632 -10.62 36.25 15.97
N GLY A 633 -10.25 35.04 15.50
CA GLY A 633 -9.18 34.87 14.51
C GLY A 633 -9.49 35.56 13.18
N ILE A 634 -10.74 35.49 12.73
CA ILE A 634 -11.20 36.18 11.52
C ILE A 634 -11.20 37.70 11.71
N CYS A 635 -11.65 38.20 12.86
CA CYS A 635 -11.56 39.61 13.20
C CYS A 635 -10.10 40.11 13.22
N LYS A 636 -9.14 39.30 13.68
CA LYS A 636 -7.70 39.63 13.61
C LYS A 636 -7.20 39.78 12.17
N ILE A 637 -7.63 38.92 11.25
CA ILE A 637 -7.33 39.10 9.82
C ILE A 637 -7.86 40.44 9.31
N CYS A 638 -9.07 40.82 9.73
CA CYS A 638 -9.72 42.07 9.34
C CYS A 638 -9.14 43.32 10.01
N GLU A 639 -8.36 43.22 11.08
CA GLU A 639 -7.78 44.40 11.76
C GLU A 639 -6.71 45.08 10.89
N ASN A 640 -5.88 44.29 10.19
CA ASN A 640 -4.82 44.79 9.34
C ASN A 640 -4.62 43.88 8.10
N PHE A 641 -5.19 44.29 6.96
CA PHE A 641 -5.08 43.54 5.71
C PHE A 641 -3.66 43.52 5.12
N GLU A 642 -2.83 44.54 5.39
CA GLU A 642 -1.42 44.53 4.95
C GLU A 642 -0.63 43.45 5.68
N HIS A 643 -0.82 43.36 6.99
CA HIS A 643 -0.24 42.29 7.80
C HIS A 643 -0.75 40.92 7.38
N SER A 644 -2.05 40.79 7.09
CA SER A 644 -2.63 39.55 6.56
C SER A 644 -2.02 39.12 5.22
N ARG A 645 -1.74 40.07 4.30
CA ARG A 645 -1.02 39.78 3.05
C ARG A 645 0.44 39.37 3.30
N TRP A 646 1.11 40.01 4.26
CA TRP A 646 2.46 39.62 4.68
C TRP A 646 2.48 38.19 5.27
N MET A 647 1.53 37.85 6.13
CA MET A 647 1.41 36.48 6.64
C MET A 647 1.22 35.47 5.51
N GLY A 648 0.38 35.81 4.52
CA GLY A 648 0.18 35.01 3.32
C GLY A 648 1.45 34.83 2.47
N SER A 649 2.31 35.85 2.36
CA SER A 649 3.57 35.74 1.61
C SER A 649 4.61 34.89 2.32
N VAL A 650 4.72 35.02 3.66
CA VAL A 650 5.57 34.14 4.49
C VAL A 650 5.10 32.69 4.40
N ALA A 651 3.79 32.47 4.49
CA ALA A 651 3.19 31.15 4.37
C ALA A 651 3.43 30.51 2.99
N LYS A 652 3.37 31.31 1.92
CA LYS A 652 3.68 30.86 0.55
C LYS A 652 5.12 30.39 0.39
N ALA A 653 6.08 31.17 0.88
CA ALA A 653 7.49 30.79 0.85
C ALA A 653 7.69 29.44 1.56
N LYS A 654 7.09 29.29 2.75
CA LYS A 654 7.13 28.05 3.52
C LYS A 654 6.53 26.86 2.77
N ALA A 655 5.38 27.03 2.11
CA ALA A 655 4.76 25.95 1.32
C ALA A 655 5.63 25.50 0.14
N LEU A 656 6.32 26.43 -0.53
CA LEU A 656 7.23 26.13 -1.64
C LEU A 656 8.51 25.44 -1.18
N GLU A 657 9.11 25.91 -0.09
CA GLU A 657 10.42 25.46 0.36
C GLU A 657 10.36 24.20 1.24
N GLU A 658 9.38 24.11 2.14
CA GLU A 658 9.35 23.08 3.18
C GLU A 658 8.37 21.93 2.92
N PHE A 659 7.37 22.12 2.05
CA PHE A 659 6.30 21.16 1.79
C PHE A 659 6.27 20.68 0.32
N ASN A 660 7.38 20.82 -0.41
CA ASN A 660 7.47 20.25 -1.75
C ASN A 660 7.63 18.72 -1.71
N TRP A 661 7.12 18.04 -2.74
CA TRP A 661 7.13 16.58 -2.80
C TRP A 661 8.54 15.98 -2.88
N ASP A 662 9.55 16.68 -3.45
CA ASP A 662 10.92 16.17 -3.50
C ASP A 662 11.51 16.01 -2.09
N PHE A 663 11.24 16.98 -1.21
CA PHE A 663 11.67 16.93 0.18
C PHE A 663 10.93 15.84 0.97
N ILE A 664 9.61 15.71 0.79
CA ILE A 664 8.80 14.69 1.46
C ILE A 664 9.15 13.27 0.97
N ALA A 665 9.43 13.11 -0.32
CA ALA A 665 9.90 11.84 -0.89
C ALA A 665 11.23 11.41 -0.27
N ARG A 666 12.21 12.32 -0.15
CA ARG A 666 13.49 12.03 0.51
C ARG A 666 13.33 11.60 1.98
N GLN A 667 12.40 12.21 2.72
CA GLN A 667 12.08 11.76 4.08
C GLN A 667 11.47 10.36 4.10
N THR A 668 10.65 10.02 3.10
CA THR A 668 10.04 8.70 3.01
C THR A 668 11.07 7.64 2.61
N GLU A 669 11.95 7.95 1.65
CA GLU A 669 13.08 7.11 1.24
C GLU A 669 14.02 6.80 2.41
N GLN A 670 14.20 7.75 3.34
CA GLN A 670 14.93 7.53 4.57
C GLN A 670 14.43 6.30 5.36
N VAL A 671 13.11 6.21 5.53
CA VAL A 671 12.48 5.11 6.26
C VAL A 671 12.70 3.81 5.49
N TYR A 672 12.68 3.86 4.15
CA TYR A 672 12.96 2.69 3.32
C TYR A 672 14.40 2.21 3.50
N TYR A 673 15.38 3.12 3.42
CA TYR A 673 16.79 2.77 3.59
C TYR A 673 17.10 2.24 4.99
N GLU A 674 16.47 2.81 6.03
CA GLU A 674 16.53 2.29 7.40
C GLU A 674 16.09 0.82 7.44
N GLN A 675 14.96 0.48 6.82
CA GLN A 675 14.42 -0.89 6.80
C GLN A 675 15.25 -1.87 5.96
N LEU A 676 15.97 -1.37 4.94
CA LEU A 676 16.78 -2.22 4.08
C LEU A 676 18.17 -2.54 4.64
N CYS A 677 18.58 -1.90 5.74
CA CYS A 677 19.94 -1.99 6.28
C CYS A 677 21.03 -1.64 5.23
N LEU A 678 20.67 -0.93 4.15
CA LEU A 678 21.59 -0.46 3.13
C LEU A 678 22.35 0.73 3.71
N HIS A 679 23.63 0.48 4.02
CA HIS A 679 24.71 1.38 4.49
C HIS A 679 24.37 2.83 4.86
N GLY A 680 24.77 3.27 6.06
CA GLY A 680 25.25 4.64 6.28
C GLY A 680 24.32 5.80 5.89
N ALA A 681 23.02 5.56 5.70
CA ALA A 681 22.07 6.60 5.34
C ALA A 681 22.01 7.63 6.48
N PRO A 682 22.25 8.93 6.22
CA PRO A 682 22.23 9.96 7.26
C PRO A 682 20.81 10.03 7.80
N ARG A 683 20.53 9.58 9.03
CA ARG A 683 19.18 9.63 9.63
C ARG A 683 18.52 10.98 9.32
N CYS A 684 17.31 10.95 8.75
CA CYS A 684 16.62 12.16 8.33
C CYS A 684 16.36 12.94 9.59
N ARG A 685 16.81 14.19 9.54
CA ARG A 685 16.52 15.25 10.48
C ARG A 685 15.07 15.15 10.96
N THR A 686 14.91 14.91 12.26
CA THR A 686 13.67 15.15 12.98
C THR A 686 13.25 16.62 12.75
N LYS A 687 11.98 16.87 12.44
CA LYS A 687 11.37 18.20 12.62
C LYS A 687 10.59 18.16 13.94
N GLY A 688 11.21 18.76 14.95
CA GLY A 688 10.62 19.15 16.23
C GLY A 688 11.36 20.40 16.71
N PRO A 689 10.83 21.18 17.65
CA PRO A 689 11.54 22.36 18.16
C PRO A 689 12.89 21.91 18.76
N GLY A 690 14.00 22.23 18.06
CA GLY A 690 15.37 21.85 18.42
C GLY A 690 16.02 20.78 17.52
N ALA A 691 15.30 20.19 16.57
CA ALA A 691 15.85 19.20 15.65
C ALA A 691 16.14 19.79 14.26
N GLY A 692 17.33 19.49 13.71
CA GLY A 692 17.92 20.21 12.58
C GLY A 692 18.71 21.47 12.99
N ALA A 693 18.84 21.73 14.29
CA ALA A 693 19.75 22.76 14.78
C ALA A 693 21.21 22.35 14.44
N PRO A 694 22.02 23.26 13.87
CA PRO A 694 23.46 23.03 13.77
C PRO A 694 24.03 22.63 15.14
N LEU A 695 25.10 21.84 15.18
CA LEU A 695 25.82 21.52 16.41
C LEU A 695 26.17 22.80 17.18
N ALA A 696 26.55 23.89 16.49
CA ALA A 696 26.73 25.20 17.11
C ALA A 696 25.44 25.72 17.77
N ALA A 697 24.27 25.57 17.16
CA ALA A 697 23.01 25.98 17.80
C ALA A 697 22.66 25.12 19.03
N SER A 698 22.97 23.83 19.01
CA SER A 698 22.77 22.97 20.18
C SER A 698 23.76 23.26 21.32
N LEU A 699 25.01 23.57 21.00
CA LEU A 699 26.06 23.84 22.00
C LEU A 699 26.04 25.29 22.51
N LEU A 700 25.75 26.25 21.65
CA LEU A 700 25.89 27.69 21.93
C LEU A 700 24.52 28.38 22.12
N GLY A 701 23.43 27.79 21.63
CA GLY A 701 22.08 28.31 21.83
C GLY A 701 21.93 29.77 21.39
N PRO A 702 21.28 30.64 22.19
CA PRO A 702 21.14 32.07 21.90
C PRO A 702 22.46 32.83 21.79
N CYS A 703 23.55 32.30 22.37
CA CYS A 703 24.85 32.97 22.34
C CYS A 703 25.57 32.83 21.00
N ARG A 704 25.08 31.97 20.09
CA ARG A 704 25.73 31.61 18.82
C ARG A 704 26.08 32.83 17.96
N ASP A 705 25.19 33.82 17.89
CA ASP A 705 25.33 34.96 16.96
C ASP A 705 25.90 36.21 17.64
N ALA A 706 26.24 36.13 18.94
CA ALA A 706 26.67 37.26 19.77
C ALA A 706 27.98 36.98 20.54
N MET A 707 28.82 36.07 20.04
CA MET A 707 30.07 35.65 20.69
C MET A 707 31.17 36.72 20.61
N GLY A 708 31.10 37.73 21.48
CA GLY A 708 32.11 38.80 21.53
C GLY A 708 33.50 38.28 21.90
N VAL A 709 34.58 38.85 21.36
CA VAL A 709 35.97 38.42 21.64
C VAL A 709 36.36 38.52 23.11
N LEU A 710 35.78 39.47 23.85
CA LEU A 710 35.98 39.64 25.29
C LEU A 710 35.07 38.76 26.15
N ASP A 711 34.08 38.09 25.55
CA ASP A 711 33.10 37.28 26.26
C ASP A 711 33.78 36.07 26.94
N GLN A 712 33.61 35.97 28.25
CA GLN A 712 34.11 34.87 29.09
C GLN A 712 33.05 33.80 29.36
N ASN A 713 31.93 33.83 28.64
CA ASN A 713 30.87 32.84 28.77
C ASN A 713 31.41 31.42 28.58
N HIS A 714 31.33 30.62 29.65
CA HIS A 714 31.81 29.25 29.66
C HIS A 714 31.07 28.34 28.67
N LEU A 715 29.80 28.61 28.34
CA LEU A 715 29.07 27.89 27.29
C LEU A 715 29.68 28.17 25.93
N VAL A 716 30.01 29.43 25.64
CA VAL A 716 30.68 29.84 24.40
C VAL A 716 32.05 29.17 24.28
N GLN A 717 32.87 29.23 25.32
CA GLN A 717 34.19 28.61 25.33
C GLN A 717 34.12 27.09 25.14
N ARG A 718 33.26 26.40 25.91
CA ARG A 718 33.11 24.94 25.82
C ARG A 718 32.53 24.51 24.48
N GLY A 719 31.53 25.22 23.98
CA GLY A 719 30.89 24.94 22.70
C GLY A 719 31.87 25.09 21.54
N LEU A 720 32.72 26.12 21.54
CA LEU A 720 33.75 26.32 20.52
C LEU A 720 34.82 25.21 20.54
N CYS A 721 35.32 24.81 21.72
CA CYS A 721 36.29 23.70 21.81
C CYS A 721 35.71 22.40 21.26
N ILE A 722 34.49 22.05 21.67
CA ILE A 722 33.80 20.83 21.21
C ILE A 722 33.55 20.89 19.69
N LEU A 723 33.10 22.04 19.17
CA LEU A 723 32.89 22.23 17.73
C LEU A 723 34.18 21.96 16.94
N LYS A 724 35.31 22.53 17.36
CA LYS A 724 36.63 22.31 16.74
C LYS A 724 37.07 20.83 16.80
N GLN A 725 36.87 20.15 17.94
CA GLN A 725 37.22 18.72 18.06
C GLN A 725 36.38 17.85 17.14
N THR A 726 35.07 18.11 17.05
CA THR A 726 34.16 17.39 16.16
C THR A 726 34.53 17.60 14.68
N ARG A 727 34.97 18.81 14.32
CA ARG A 727 35.49 19.10 12.97
C ARG A 727 36.72 18.32 12.62
N LEU A 728 37.68 18.28 13.54
CA LEU A 728 38.90 17.52 13.35
C LEU A 728 38.61 16.04 13.15
N LEU A 729 37.69 15.46 13.93
CA LEU A 729 37.23 14.08 13.76
C LEU A 729 36.65 13.84 12.35
N ALA A 730 35.73 14.69 11.92
CA ALA A 730 35.11 14.57 10.60
C ALA A 730 36.13 14.68 9.45
N ALA A 731 37.02 15.66 9.52
CA ALA A 731 38.02 15.93 8.48
C ALA A 731 39.07 14.82 8.33
N SER A 732 39.34 14.06 9.39
CA SER A 732 40.36 13.01 9.41
C SER A 732 39.79 11.59 9.25
N LEU A 733 38.55 11.35 9.65
CA LEU A 733 37.86 10.06 9.48
C LEU A 733 37.09 9.98 8.16
N GLY A 734 36.74 11.11 7.53
CA GLY A 734 36.03 11.11 6.25
C GLY A 734 34.71 10.32 6.36
N CYS A 735 34.47 9.40 5.42
CA CYS A 735 33.28 8.54 5.42
C CYS A 735 33.33 7.38 6.44
N ASP A 736 34.43 7.21 7.18
CA ASP A 736 34.61 6.07 8.09
C ASP A 736 34.04 6.30 9.50
N ALA A 737 33.42 7.46 9.77
CA ALA A 737 32.87 7.78 11.09
C ALA A 737 31.48 8.38 11.03
N THR A 738 30.60 7.85 11.88
CA THR A 738 29.28 8.40 12.19
C THR A 738 29.31 8.90 13.63
N LEU A 739 29.01 10.18 13.84
CA LEU A 739 28.98 10.78 15.17
C LEU A 739 27.54 10.81 15.71
N THR A 740 27.28 10.14 16.83
CA THR A 740 25.98 10.09 17.50
C THR A 740 26.03 10.85 18.84
N TRP A 741 25.05 11.72 19.10
CA TRP A 741 24.96 12.49 20.36
C TRP A 741 23.84 11.93 21.25
N MET A 742 24.09 11.74 22.55
CA MET A 742 23.02 11.42 23.50
C MET A 742 22.18 12.68 23.77
N GLY A 743 20.90 12.66 23.38
CA GLY A 743 19.95 13.77 23.59
C GLY A 743 19.46 14.48 22.31
N ASN A 744 20.05 14.18 21.15
CA ASN A 744 19.59 14.51 19.80
C ASN A 744 20.16 13.42 18.90
N GLU A 745 19.30 12.65 18.24
CA GLU A 745 19.77 11.48 17.54
C GLU A 745 20.75 11.80 16.39
N PHE A 746 20.69 12.96 15.71
CA PHE A 746 21.69 13.36 14.68
C PHE A 746 21.87 14.88 14.61
N GLY A 747 23.02 15.37 15.07
CA GLY A 747 23.48 16.71 14.72
C GLY A 747 24.22 16.65 13.38
N GLN A 748 23.86 17.49 12.41
CA GLN A 748 24.77 17.78 11.31
C GLN A 748 25.99 18.47 11.93
N ILE A 749 27.20 17.93 11.72
CA ILE A 749 28.40 18.72 11.95
C ILE A 749 28.23 19.92 11.02
N ASP A 750 28.27 21.14 11.56
CA ASP A 750 27.89 22.35 10.82
C ASP A 750 28.60 22.41 9.46
N SER A 751 28.35 23.36 8.59
CA SER A 751 29.35 23.80 7.61
C SER A 751 29.83 25.16 8.09
N VAL A 752 31.10 25.28 8.48
CA VAL A 752 31.76 26.60 8.58
C VAL A 752 32.55 26.79 7.29
N ASP A 753 31.96 26.39 6.15
CA ASP A 753 32.39 26.96 4.88
C ASP A 753 31.77 28.35 4.81
N MET A 754 32.45 29.30 5.47
CA MET A 754 32.10 30.70 5.36
C MET A 754 32.20 31.07 3.88
N PRO A 755 31.18 31.70 3.31
CA PRO A 755 31.10 31.87 1.88
C PRO A 755 32.09 32.89 1.39
N ARG A 756 32.54 32.56 0.21
CA ARG A 756 33.70 33.12 -0.44
C ARG A 756 33.46 33.02 -1.93
N ALA A 757 34.22 33.78 -2.70
CA ALA A 757 34.13 33.75 -4.16
C ALA A 757 34.24 32.32 -4.73
N ALA A 758 35.02 31.45 -4.08
CA ALA A 758 35.22 30.06 -4.48
C ALA A 758 33.97 29.16 -4.38
N ASN A 759 32.96 29.52 -3.57
CA ASN A 759 31.70 28.77 -3.44
C ASN A 759 30.47 29.58 -3.89
N GLY A 760 30.67 30.63 -4.67
CA GLY A 760 29.59 31.44 -5.25
C GLY A 760 28.78 32.24 -4.22
N PHE A 761 29.32 32.45 -3.01
CA PHE A 761 28.64 33.14 -1.91
C PHE A 761 27.25 32.56 -1.55
N ASN A 762 27.08 31.24 -1.71
CA ASN A 762 25.79 30.58 -1.55
C ASN A 762 25.26 30.64 -0.11
N LYS A 763 24.14 31.37 0.10
CA LYS A 763 23.44 31.55 1.40
C LYS A 763 22.63 30.36 1.88
N GLU A 764 22.31 29.44 1.00
CA GLU A 764 21.43 28.31 1.34
C GLU A 764 22.16 27.22 2.13
N GLN A 765 23.50 27.23 2.13
CA GLN A 765 24.34 26.24 2.83
C GLN A 765 25.01 26.77 4.10
N ALA A 766 24.87 28.05 4.42
CA ALA A 766 25.60 28.68 5.50
C ALA A 766 24.66 29.12 6.63
N LEU A 767 24.91 28.56 7.82
CA LEU A 767 24.05 28.69 9.00
C LEU A 767 24.44 29.85 9.92
N VAL A 768 25.43 30.67 9.51
CA VAL A 768 25.96 31.86 10.20
C VAL A 768 26.11 33.00 9.19
N ALA A 769 25.73 34.22 9.58
CA ALA A 769 25.83 35.40 8.71
C ALA A 769 27.30 35.81 8.46
N TYR A 770 27.63 36.12 7.21
CA TYR A 770 29.03 36.24 6.74
C TYR A 770 29.79 37.40 7.34
N ALA A 771 29.08 38.52 7.51
CA ALA A 771 29.64 39.71 8.12
C ALA A 771 30.14 39.47 9.57
N LEU A 772 29.73 38.37 10.22
CA LEU A 772 30.17 38.07 11.59
C LEU A 772 31.63 37.61 11.64
N ALA A 773 32.18 37.04 10.57
CA ALA A 773 33.61 36.69 10.48
C ALA A 773 34.49 37.93 10.27
N ASP A 774 33.98 38.89 9.49
CA ASP A 774 34.62 40.19 9.24
C ASP A 774 34.54 41.14 10.46
N ASP A 775 33.63 40.86 11.40
CA ASP A 775 33.50 41.63 12.64
C ASP A 775 34.63 41.28 13.62
N LYS A 776 35.58 42.22 13.75
CA LYS A 776 36.72 42.11 14.68
C LYS A 776 36.31 41.96 16.14
N GLY A 777 35.10 42.39 16.49
CA GLY A 777 34.51 42.28 17.82
C GLY A 777 33.97 40.89 18.15
N LEU A 778 33.85 39.98 17.17
CA LEU A 778 33.29 38.65 17.34
C LEU A 778 34.33 37.52 17.19
N LYS A 779 34.02 36.37 17.79
CA LYS A 779 34.89 35.17 17.79
C LYS A 779 34.82 34.35 16.50
N HIS A 780 33.94 34.67 15.54
CA HIS A 780 33.77 33.87 14.32
C HIS A 780 35.01 33.84 13.43
N LYS A 781 35.82 34.91 13.42
CA LYS A 781 37.13 34.96 12.75
C LYS A 781 38.09 33.82 13.17
N HIS A 782 38.01 33.40 14.43
CA HIS A 782 38.85 32.33 14.96
C HIS A 782 38.42 30.95 14.44
N LEU A 783 37.11 30.75 14.24
CA LEU A 783 36.58 29.52 13.63
C LEU A 783 36.93 29.43 12.14
N GLU A 784 36.85 30.56 11.43
CA GLU A 784 37.27 30.62 10.02
C GLU A 784 38.77 30.29 9.87
N MET A 785 39.61 30.92 10.70
CA MET A 785 41.05 30.64 10.72
C MET A 785 41.35 29.17 11.04
N PHE A 786 40.59 28.57 11.97
CA PHE A 786 40.67 27.14 12.31
C PHE A 786 40.38 26.23 11.10
N GLU A 787 39.25 26.43 10.42
CA GLU A 787 38.84 25.58 9.29
C GLU A 787 39.84 25.66 8.13
N LEU A 788 40.33 26.87 7.82
CA LEU A 788 41.32 27.05 6.77
C LEU A 788 42.61 26.31 7.10
N CYS A 789 43.11 26.45 8.33
CA CYS A 789 44.31 25.75 8.77
C CYS A 789 44.10 24.23 8.82
N LEU A 790 42.92 23.75 9.24
CA LEU A 790 42.57 22.33 9.25
C LEU A 790 42.64 21.74 7.83
N ASN A 791 42.00 22.40 6.87
CA ASN A 791 41.99 21.98 5.47
C ASN A 791 43.39 22.01 4.83
N ARG A 792 44.17 23.07 5.08
CA ARG A 792 45.55 23.18 4.56
C ARG A 792 46.47 22.13 5.16
N THR A 793 46.36 21.89 6.46
CA THR A 793 47.13 20.85 7.14
C THR A 793 46.77 19.47 6.61
N GLY A 794 45.48 19.19 6.40
CA GLY A 794 45.02 17.93 5.81
C GLY A 794 45.48 17.73 4.37
N ALA A 795 45.47 18.80 3.57
CA ALA A 795 46.00 18.76 2.21
C ALA A 795 47.52 18.55 2.19
N ALA A 796 48.28 19.14 3.12
CA ALA A 796 49.73 18.96 3.19
C ALA A 796 50.11 17.55 3.70
N LEU A 797 49.40 17.05 4.72
CA LEU A 797 49.66 15.73 5.31
C LEU A 797 49.02 14.57 4.53
N GLN A 798 48.06 14.87 3.63
CA GLN A 798 47.37 13.89 2.80
C GLN A 798 46.77 12.73 3.61
N TRP A 799 46.30 12.99 4.84
CA TRP A 799 45.92 11.95 5.81
C TRP A 799 44.76 11.06 5.33
N LEU A 800 43.93 11.51 4.38
CA LEU A 800 42.84 10.72 3.78
C LEU A 800 43.29 9.75 2.68
N LYS A 801 44.54 9.82 2.19
CA LYS A 801 45.08 8.80 1.27
C LYS A 801 45.19 7.43 1.94
N GLY A 802 45.29 7.38 3.27
CA GLY A 802 45.20 6.15 4.03
C GLY A 802 43.77 5.58 3.95
N ALA A 803 43.64 4.42 3.30
CA ALA A 803 42.34 3.79 3.04
C ALA A 803 41.56 3.41 4.32
N LYS A 804 42.24 3.23 5.47
CA LYS A 804 41.61 2.91 6.75
C LYS A 804 42.29 3.65 7.90
N HIS A 805 41.51 4.02 8.91
CA HIS A 805 42.03 4.46 10.20
C HIS A 805 42.26 3.25 11.11
N THR A 806 43.12 3.41 12.12
CA THR A 806 43.37 2.41 13.16
C THR A 806 43.21 3.08 14.52
N VAL A 807 42.22 2.64 15.30
CA VAL A 807 42.04 3.14 16.67
C VAL A 807 43.21 2.67 17.53
N ILE A 808 43.88 3.62 18.18
CA ILE A 808 45.01 3.38 19.10
C ILE A 808 44.48 3.28 20.53
N VAL A 809 43.62 4.22 20.94
CA VAL A 809 42.97 4.22 22.25
C VAL A 809 41.57 4.81 22.15
N ALA A 810 40.63 4.21 22.88
CA ALA A 810 39.30 4.75 23.13
C ALA A 810 39.01 4.54 24.63
N ASP A 811 39.50 5.46 25.46
CA ASP A 811 39.39 5.40 26.91
C ASP A 811 38.20 6.23 27.37
N GLU A 812 37.12 5.56 27.76
CA GLU A 812 35.87 6.19 28.20
C GLU A 812 36.03 6.88 29.57
N GLU A 813 36.90 6.36 30.44
CA GLU A 813 37.11 6.89 31.79
C GLU A 813 37.97 8.16 31.73
N ALA A 814 39.10 8.10 31.02
CA ALA A 814 39.95 9.26 30.77
C ALA A 814 39.32 10.25 29.78
N LYS A 815 38.30 9.80 29.03
CA LYS A 815 37.64 10.52 27.92
C LYS A 815 38.63 10.91 26.82
N VAL A 816 39.54 10.00 26.49
CA VAL A 816 40.58 10.21 25.49
C VAL A 816 40.37 9.26 24.32
N LEU A 817 40.40 9.81 23.11
CA LEU A 817 40.34 9.07 21.85
C LEU A 817 41.62 9.35 21.07
N ALA A 818 42.29 8.32 20.58
CA ALA A 818 43.35 8.47 19.60
C ALA A 818 43.29 7.39 18.52
N TYR A 819 43.64 7.79 17.31
CA TYR A 819 43.71 6.90 16.16
C TYR A 819 44.77 7.38 15.18
N ALA A 820 45.24 6.46 14.33
CA ALA A 820 46.17 6.76 13.26
C ALA A 820 45.50 6.63 11.89
N ARG A 821 45.88 7.49 10.96
CA ARG A 821 45.49 7.41 9.55
C ARG A 821 46.49 8.15 8.67
N GLY A 822 46.89 7.54 7.55
CA GLY A 822 47.74 8.20 6.55
C GLY A 822 49.05 8.75 7.12
N GLY A 823 49.72 7.97 7.98
CA GLY A 823 50.96 8.37 8.65
C GLY A 823 50.81 9.41 9.78
N CYS A 824 49.59 9.84 10.08
CA CYS A 824 49.29 10.81 11.14
C CYS A 824 48.64 10.14 12.35
N ILE A 825 48.82 10.72 13.54
CA ILE A 825 48.13 10.35 14.77
C ILE A 825 47.25 11.53 15.21
N PHE A 826 45.99 11.23 15.47
CA PHE A 826 44.99 12.16 15.97
C PHE A 826 44.72 11.81 17.43
N VAL A 827 44.78 12.80 18.32
CA VAL A 827 44.57 12.61 19.76
C VAL A 827 43.61 13.67 20.28
N MET A 828 42.53 13.26 20.95
CA MET A 828 41.53 14.16 21.50
C MET A 828 41.27 13.85 22.97
N ASN A 829 41.21 14.90 23.79
CA ASN A 829 40.74 14.81 25.17
C ASN A 829 39.36 15.48 25.27
N PHE A 830 38.31 14.70 25.49
CA PHE A 830 36.94 15.19 25.65
C PHE A 830 36.59 15.50 27.12
N HIS A 831 37.53 15.35 28.06
CA HIS A 831 37.25 15.61 29.46
C HIS A 831 36.87 17.09 29.69
N PRO A 832 35.79 17.38 30.43
CA PRO A 832 35.34 18.76 30.65
C PRO A 832 36.28 19.59 31.53
N SER A 833 37.22 18.98 32.24
CA SER A 833 38.05 19.70 33.21
C SER A 833 39.44 19.11 33.47
N THR A 834 39.74 17.90 32.97
CA THR A 834 40.95 17.18 33.38
C THR A 834 42.00 17.41 32.31
N CYS A 835 43.14 17.96 32.74
CA CYS A 835 44.35 17.98 31.94
C CYS A 835 45.14 16.71 32.25
N HIS A 836 45.45 15.93 31.21
CA HIS A 836 46.35 14.80 31.34
C HIS A 836 47.77 15.29 31.11
N GLU A 837 48.54 15.52 32.18
CA GLU A 837 49.88 16.13 32.08
C GLU A 837 50.90 15.24 31.34
N ALA A 838 50.73 13.92 31.38
CA ALA A 838 51.58 12.96 30.66
C ALA A 838 50.78 11.70 30.25
N TYR A 839 49.79 11.87 29.38
CA TYR A 839 48.98 10.76 28.86
C TYR A 839 49.85 9.79 28.05
N ARG A 840 49.84 8.52 28.42
CA ARG A 840 50.60 7.46 27.76
C ARG A 840 49.79 6.86 26.62
N LEU A 841 50.36 6.88 25.42
CA LEU A 841 49.77 6.31 24.22
C LEU A 841 50.69 5.21 23.67
N ASP A 842 50.29 3.96 23.88
CA ASP A 842 51.00 2.79 23.36
C ASP A 842 50.64 2.57 21.87
N LEU A 843 51.65 2.67 21.00
CA LEU A 843 51.50 2.53 19.56
C LEU A 843 51.64 1.05 19.17
N PRO A 844 50.63 0.45 18.50
CA PRO A 844 50.68 -0.94 18.08
C PRO A 844 51.89 -1.25 17.19
N LYS A 845 52.46 -2.46 17.34
CA LYS A 845 53.50 -2.96 16.43
C LYS A 845 52.92 -3.10 15.02
N GLY A 846 53.60 -2.53 14.03
CA GLY A 846 53.16 -2.56 12.63
C GLY A 846 52.25 -1.41 12.21
N LEU A 847 52.02 -0.42 13.08
CA LEU A 847 51.35 0.82 12.70
C LEU A 847 52.21 1.57 11.66
N ASP A 848 51.61 1.94 10.52
CA ASP A 848 52.26 2.70 9.45
C ASP A 848 52.40 4.19 9.82
N VAL A 849 53.23 4.45 10.84
CA VAL A 849 53.60 5.79 11.31
C VAL A 849 55.12 5.93 11.31
N MET A 850 55.60 7.10 10.88
CA MET A 850 57.04 7.38 10.88
C MET A 850 57.58 7.52 12.30
N ARG A 851 58.85 7.12 12.51
CA ARG A 851 59.51 7.13 13.83
C ARG A 851 59.81 8.53 14.36
N GLU A 852 59.77 9.56 13.51
CA GLU A 852 59.91 10.96 13.92
C GLU A 852 58.60 11.69 13.62
N LEU A 853 57.91 12.08 14.68
CA LEU A 853 56.63 12.79 14.60
C LEU A 853 56.79 14.21 15.11
N SER A 854 55.97 15.11 14.59
CA SER A 854 55.84 16.49 15.06
C SER A 854 54.36 16.84 15.18
N ILE A 855 54.02 17.68 16.15
CA ILE A 855 52.66 18.24 16.25
C ILE A 855 52.53 19.30 15.17
N PHE A 856 51.53 19.16 14.29
CA PHE A 856 51.27 20.08 13.19
C PHE A 856 49.95 20.83 13.32
N PHE A 857 49.08 20.41 14.25
CA PHE A 857 47.81 21.07 14.48
C PHE A 857 47.38 20.92 15.93
N ASP A 858 46.93 22.02 16.53
CA ASP A 858 46.41 22.09 17.89
C ASP A 858 45.11 22.91 17.85
N THR A 859 43.99 22.30 18.27
CA THR A 859 42.71 23.00 18.25
C THR A 859 42.68 24.19 19.21
N GLU A 860 43.56 24.24 20.21
CA GLU A 860 43.61 25.30 21.24
C GLU A 860 44.68 26.37 20.97
N ASP A 861 45.22 26.42 19.75
CA ASP A 861 46.07 27.52 19.27
C ASP A 861 45.37 28.89 19.46
N PRO A 862 46.07 29.95 19.94
CA PRO A 862 45.51 31.30 20.09
C PRO A 862 44.84 31.86 18.84
N ARG A 863 45.31 31.47 17.65
CA ARG A 863 44.71 31.87 16.37
C ARG A 863 43.27 31.37 16.25
N PHE A 864 42.95 30.25 16.87
CA PHE A 864 41.64 29.62 16.92
C PHE A 864 40.84 29.97 18.18
N GLY A 865 41.25 31.03 18.89
CA GLY A 865 40.57 31.53 20.09
C GLY A 865 40.78 30.66 21.34
N GLY A 866 41.80 29.79 21.32
CA GLY A 866 42.20 28.99 22.48
C GLY A 866 43.06 29.77 23.48
N ALA A 867 43.19 29.24 24.70
CA ALA A 867 43.90 29.88 25.80
C ALA A 867 45.39 29.47 25.91
N ALA A 868 45.93 28.75 24.92
CA ALA A 868 47.30 28.27 24.96
C ALA A 868 48.31 29.41 24.75
N SER A 869 48.93 29.92 25.82
CA SER A 869 49.90 31.04 25.75
C SER A 869 51.16 30.77 24.90
N ALA A 870 51.42 29.51 24.56
CA ALA A 870 52.42 29.04 23.60
C ALA A 870 51.88 27.72 23.01
N PRO A 871 52.35 27.26 21.83
CA PRO A 871 51.95 25.94 21.33
C PRO A 871 52.23 24.91 22.43
N LEU A 872 51.38 23.89 22.57
CA LEU A 872 51.62 22.73 23.45
C LEU A 872 52.80 21.91 22.89
N LEU A 873 53.96 22.54 22.73
CA LEU A 873 55.20 21.97 22.26
C LEU A 873 55.78 21.12 23.37
N MET A 874 55.58 19.81 23.25
CA MET A 874 56.75 18.95 23.31
C MET A 874 57.09 18.57 21.87
N PRO A 875 58.31 18.82 21.36
CA PRO A 875 58.73 18.17 20.14
C PRO A 875 58.54 16.67 20.38
N ALA A 876 57.74 15.99 19.56
CA ALA A 876 57.63 14.55 19.65
C ALA A 876 59.01 13.99 19.30
N GLY A 877 59.82 13.77 20.33
CA GLY A 877 61.12 13.13 20.22
C GLY A 877 60.96 11.79 19.50
N LYS A 878 62.03 11.35 18.83
CA LYS A 878 62.13 10.04 18.16
C LYS A 878 61.32 8.98 18.91
N VAL A 879 60.26 8.49 18.29
CA VAL A 879 59.44 7.38 18.77
C VAL A 879 60.24 6.09 18.54
N ASN A 880 61.24 5.87 19.41
CA ASN A 880 62.10 4.69 19.33
C ASN A 880 61.48 3.45 20.01
N SER A 881 60.49 3.62 20.90
CA SER A 881 60.00 2.58 21.81
C SER A 881 58.53 2.17 21.65
N GLY A 882 57.81 2.70 20.65
CA GLY A 882 56.38 2.41 20.49
C GLY A 882 55.47 3.02 21.58
N LEU A 883 55.99 3.95 22.40
CA LEU A 883 55.23 4.69 23.41
C LEU A 883 55.38 6.19 23.16
N LEU A 884 54.27 6.91 23.20
CA LEU A 884 54.22 8.37 23.11
C LEU A 884 53.63 8.95 24.40
N GLN A 885 54.24 10.01 24.95
CA GLN A 885 53.71 10.74 26.10
C GLN A 885 53.31 12.14 25.70
N LEU A 886 52.04 12.50 25.96
CA LEU A 886 51.47 13.78 25.55
C LEU A 886 50.82 14.50 26.72
N ARG A 887 51.02 15.80 26.78
CA ARG A 887 50.20 16.68 27.61
C ARG A 887 48.91 17.00 26.86
N LEU A 888 47.76 16.60 27.41
CA LEU A 888 46.43 16.81 26.82
C LEU A 888 45.57 17.70 27.72
N PRO A 889 45.46 19.00 27.45
CA PRO A 889 44.51 19.88 28.13
C PRO A 889 43.05 19.43 27.95
N PRO A 890 42.12 19.88 28.82
CA PRO A 890 40.70 19.58 28.68
C PRO A 890 40.15 20.12 27.36
N ARG A 891 39.36 19.32 26.63
CA ARG A 891 38.75 19.69 25.33
C ARG A 891 39.77 20.09 24.23
N CYS A 892 40.94 19.47 24.20
CA CYS A 892 41.93 19.69 23.13
C CYS A 892 41.90 18.58 22.07
N GLY A 893 42.27 18.91 20.84
CA GLY A 893 42.59 17.96 19.77
C GLY A 893 43.96 18.27 19.18
N LEU A 894 44.78 17.25 18.99
CA LEU A 894 46.13 17.35 18.43
C LEU A 894 46.25 16.47 17.19
N VAL A 895 47.01 16.95 16.20
CA VAL A 895 47.44 16.16 15.04
C VAL A 895 48.95 16.08 15.02
N LEU A 896 49.46 14.86 15.08
CA LEU A 896 50.86 14.54 14.90
C LEU A 896 51.07 13.94 13.52
N GLY A 897 52.10 14.37 12.80
CA GLY A 897 52.47 13.84 11.50
C GLY A 897 53.98 13.63 11.38
N PRO A 898 54.46 13.08 10.26
CA PRO A 898 55.88 12.82 10.05
C PRO A 898 56.69 14.12 10.00
N ALA A 899 57.84 14.16 10.70
CA ALA A 899 58.70 15.34 10.75
C ALA A 899 59.16 15.84 9.36
N THR A 900 59.24 14.94 8.38
CA THR A 900 59.56 15.26 6.97
C THR A 900 58.53 16.18 6.30
N ALA A 901 57.29 16.24 6.80
CA ALA A 901 56.26 17.14 6.30
C ALA A 901 56.42 18.59 6.77
N ALA A 902 57.35 18.87 7.71
CA ALA A 902 57.55 20.20 8.28
C ALA A 902 57.88 21.26 7.21
N ALA A 903 58.68 20.91 6.20
CA ALA A 903 59.03 21.84 5.12
C ALA A 903 57.80 22.26 4.30
N ALA A 904 56.93 21.31 3.94
CA ALA A 904 55.71 21.58 3.17
C ALA A 904 54.72 22.46 3.94
N LEU A 905 54.57 22.22 5.25
CA LEU A 905 53.71 23.03 6.12
C LEU A 905 54.31 24.41 6.39
N SER A 906 55.64 24.53 6.51
CA SER A 906 56.32 25.81 6.71
C SER A 906 56.24 26.75 5.51
N ALA A 907 56.06 26.21 4.30
CA ALA A 907 55.92 26.97 3.06
C ALA A 907 54.49 27.52 2.83
N ASP A 908 53.48 27.02 3.55
CA ASP A 908 52.10 27.48 3.39
C ASP A 908 51.90 28.81 4.14
N ARG A 909 51.72 29.89 3.37
CA ARG A 909 51.57 31.26 3.91
C ARG A 909 50.43 31.39 4.91
N LEU A 910 49.33 30.66 4.72
CA LEU A 910 48.18 30.72 5.61
C LEU A 910 48.49 30.05 6.96
N LEU A 911 49.21 28.92 6.94
CA LEU A 911 49.66 28.26 8.17
C LEU A 911 50.69 29.10 8.94
N GLN A 912 51.45 29.97 8.25
CA GLN A 912 52.37 30.92 8.87
C GLN A 912 51.70 32.21 9.38
N CYS A 913 50.41 32.41 9.09
CA CYS A 913 49.69 33.58 9.59
C CYS A 913 49.56 33.51 11.12
N GLY A 914 50.04 34.56 11.80
CA GLY A 914 50.19 34.59 13.25
C GLY A 914 48.93 34.94 14.04
N THR A 915 47.91 35.53 13.41
CA THR A 915 46.64 35.92 14.07
C THR A 915 45.45 35.83 13.12
N ALA A 916 44.25 35.62 13.65
CA ALA A 916 43.02 35.68 12.85
C ALA A 916 42.73 37.10 12.29
N ASP A 917 43.16 38.16 12.98
CA ASP A 917 42.97 39.53 12.50
C ASP A 917 43.83 39.86 11.27
N ALA A 918 45.00 39.25 11.13
CA ALA A 918 45.84 39.40 9.95
C ALA A 918 45.16 38.85 8.68
N LEU A 919 44.35 37.79 8.81
CA LEU A 919 43.54 37.23 7.73
C LEU A 919 42.48 38.24 7.23
N ILE A 920 41.75 38.89 8.15
CA ILE A 920 40.70 39.88 7.81
C ILE A 920 41.30 41.08 7.05
N ASN A 921 42.54 41.47 7.39
CA ASN A 921 43.19 42.61 6.75
C ASN A 921 43.86 42.28 5.40
N GLY A 922 43.70 41.05 4.87
CA GLY A 922 44.15 40.66 3.54
C GLY A 922 45.65 40.37 3.38
N ALA A 923 46.32 39.90 4.45
CA ALA A 923 47.74 39.57 4.45
C ALA A 923 48.10 38.27 3.71
#